data_AF-A0AAD9LN63-F1
#
_entry.id   AF-A0AAD9LN63-F1
#
_cell.length_a   1.000
_cell.length_b   1.000
_cell.length_c   1.000
_cell.angle_alpha   90.00
_cell.angle_beta   90.00
_cell.angle_gamma   90.00
#
_symmetry.space_group_name_H-M   'P 1'
#
loop_
_entity.id
_entity.type
_entity.pdbx_description
1 polymer ?
#
loop_
_entity_poly.entity_id
_entity_poly.type
_entity_poly.pdbx_seq_one_letter_code
_entity_poly.pdbx_strand_id
1 'polypeptide(L)'
;MEATPAAATCAAIAASPALDASTQESGSGTLSAGATEISIASPGATADATESGADSAGRRIQQRANYSVKKKRELIALAQVAGVREVCRMEGVPRRTLRHWLDDADKINSFEGPDSRKSIGRSGRREILPFGRELSAFLEEGRAEGREMTSSHMVEYIRQNHAQWLESYMTDKKSAESGQAALTRLCQRFVERHGFTQAPGAGSGATRSGMTSTNTATSSSSSTTMQTNTSAAQTEAPRVASTPSNLYQYDPEDNSPLLFGLDIGTTAIKCIVVKADNAQTVAVANVALSDVVVPTRPGEEAVENRIGVQNVDQILLAVQRALNLLPETARQRVASVGICGQMHGIVWWCSRSVHEAAERLLESGENGMQEDDDTYEPAWSELITWQDQRCTPEFLSACREKIARAKTAGNTSSPPSQIAAGYGLASFAHTLENSPRTLVGMDACGTIHDFVAFILCGHTLPSETSMDTTDAHSWGGLNLETQTWDPRVLRALRIPSSMLPVVKKPGTCIGHISAGYAGFGLPVSQPVYVPMGDHPCSVLAALSQRQSSPNSDSNLTLVNIGTSAQMAMVLTGADVAKLPDNQDHSSFEVRPFLFEDRFLGVAASLSGGNTFAWLVHQWQQWAAEMGLAPAYNDGEELATQREAEVYARLIGLGLQRQDTELTFVPTLNGERADPSATGSIMNLRMNNWSMGDISAALSRGLVDNLFAMIPTELQPLVPEQPMIGTGNALVRNELLQQFLIRRLAQPSQLQLQTAADAAVGAALTPSLLGGRPVMLNV
;
A
#
# COMPACT_ATOMS: atom_id res chain seq x y z
N MET A 1 -35.76 -51.45 -41.97
CA MET A 1 -34.88 -50.76 -42.95
C MET A 1 -33.57 -50.56 -42.23
N GLU A 2 -32.70 -51.58 -42.17
CA GLU A 2 -31.67 -51.90 -43.20
C GLU A 2 -30.82 -50.66 -43.52
N ALA A 3 -29.48 -50.64 -43.41
CA ALA A 3 -28.51 -51.74 -43.48
C ALA A 3 -27.15 -51.36 -42.87
N THR A 4 -26.47 -52.38 -42.35
CA THR A 4 -25.00 -52.55 -42.25
C THR A 4 -24.33 -52.68 -43.63
N PRO A 5 -23.00 -52.49 -43.73
CA PRO A 5 -22.02 -53.62 -43.73
C PRO A 5 -20.75 -53.28 -42.89
N ALA A 6 -20.06 -54.15 -42.12
CA ALA A 6 -19.32 -55.41 -42.36
C ALA A 6 -18.29 -55.32 -43.52
N ALA A 7 -17.05 -55.80 -43.51
CA ALA A 7 -16.08 -56.39 -42.57
C ALA A 7 -14.78 -56.64 -43.39
N ALA A 8 -13.61 -56.78 -42.75
CA ALA A 8 -12.48 -57.70 -43.08
C ALA A 8 -11.13 -57.14 -42.54
N THR A 9 -10.55 -57.65 -41.43
CA THR A 9 -9.73 -58.87 -41.19
C THR A 9 -8.30 -58.85 -41.74
N CYS A 10 -7.33 -58.88 -40.80
CA CYS A 10 -6.16 -59.77 -40.66
C CYS A 10 -5.11 -59.05 -39.77
N ALA A 11 -4.23 -59.66 -38.98
CA ALA A 11 -4.07 -60.96 -38.34
C ALA A 11 -2.91 -60.77 -37.33
N ALA A 12 -2.88 -61.57 -36.26
CA ALA A 12 -1.99 -61.47 -35.11
C ALA A 12 -0.51 -61.77 -35.42
N ILE A 13 0.40 -61.21 -34.60
CA ILE A 13 1.57 -61.93 -34.05
C ILE A 13 1.79 -61.50 -32.60
N ALA A 14 1.82 -62.49 -31.71
CA ALA A 14 2.21 -62.41 -30.30
C ALA A 14 3.71 -62.72 -30.15
N ALA A 15 4.37 -62.15 -29.14
CA ALA A 15 5.32 -62.84 -28.23
C ALA A 15 6.04 -61.84 -27.30
N SER A 16 5.87 -62.06 -25.99
CA SER A 16 6.79 -61.73 -24.87
C SER A 16 8.15 -62.45 -25.05
N PRO A 17 9.20 -62.31 -24.19
CA PRO A 17 9.18 -61.82 -22.81
C PRO A 17 10.40 -60.99 -22.31
N ALA A 18 10.29 -60.64 -21.04
CA ALA A 18 11.27 -60.05 -20.13
C ALA A 18 12.64 -60.75 -20.12
N LEU A 19 13.67 -60.00 -19.71
CA LEU A 19 14.83 -60.54 -19.01
C LEU A 19 15.31 -59.57 -17.92
N ASP A 20 15.58 -60.19 -16.77
CA ASP A 20 16.01 -59.70 -15.48
C ASP A 20 17.46 -59.22 -15.41
N ALA A 21 17.71 -58.43 -14.35
CA ALA A 21 18.88 -58.41 -13.46
C ALA A 21 20.30 -58.15 -14.03
N SER A 22 20.98 -57.13 -13.47
CA SER A 22 22.06 -57.38 -12.50
C SER A 22 22.67 -56.08 -11.96
N THR A 23 22.71 -56.01 -10.64
CA THR A 23 23.61 -55.25 -9.76
C THR A 23 25.09 -55.63 -9.95
N GLN A 24 26.00 -54.64 -9.87
CA GLN A 24 27.30 -54.60 -9.15
C GLN A 24 28.13 -53.43 -9.68
N GLU A 25 28.46 -52.41 -8.88
CA GLU A 25 29.57 -52.29 -7.90
C GLU A 25 30.96 -52.01 -8.49
N SER A 26 31.66 -51.09 -7.79
CA SER A 26 33.07 -50.68 -7.89
C SER A 26 33.45 -49.78 -9.08
N GLY A 27 34.25 -48.71 -8.93
CA GLY A 27 35.05 -48.23 -7.82
C GLY A 27 36.38 -47.68 -8.32
N SER A 28 36.72 -46.46 -7.89
CA SER A 28 38.05 -45.84 -7.83
C SER A 28 38.74 -45.37 -9.11
N GLY A 29 39.28 -44.14 -9.03
CA GLY A 29 40.11 -43.49 -10.04
C GLY A 29 40.50 -42.07 -9.61
N THR A 30 41.15 -41.97 -8.45
CA THR A 30 41.83 -40.76 -7.94
C THR A 30 43.01 -40.38 -8.83
N LEU A 31 43.11 -39.11 -9.24
CA LEU A 31 44.39 -38.45 -9.49
C LEU A 31 44.34 -36.98 -9.04
N SER A 32 45.31 -36.67 -8.19
CA SER A 32 45.65 -35.39 -7.58
C SER A 32 46.72 -34.67 -8.41
N ALA A 33 46.63 -33.33 -8.47
CA ALA A 33 47.71 -32.32 -8.54
C ALA A 33 47.09 -31.01 -9.07
N GLY A 34 47.37 -29.80 -8.60
CA GLY A 34 48.33 -29.29 -7.63
C GLY A 34 48.12 -27.78 -7.57
N ALA A 35 48.34 -27.20 -6.39
CA ALA A 35 48.18 -25.78 -6.12
C ALA A 35 49.23 -24.91 -6.82
N THR A 36 48.81 -23.71 -7.24
CA THR A 36 49.69 -22.53 -7.33
C THR A 36 48.87 -21.29 -6.99
N GLU A 37 49.06 -20.81 -5.77
CA GLU A 37 48.71 -19.46 -5.33
C GLU A 37 49.60 -18.44 -6.03
N ILE A 38 49.01 -17.37 -6.57
CA ILE A 38 49.76 -16.18 -6.98
C ILE A 38 49.25 -15.01 -6.14
N SER A 39 50.08 -14.66 -5.14
CA SER A 39 50.01 -13.43 -4.37
C SER A 39 50.51 -12.26 -5.22
N ILE A 40 49.74 -11.18 -5.31
CA ILE A 40 50.20 -9.89 -5.85
C ILE A 40 50.06 -8.83 -4.76
N ALA A 41 51.23 -8.32 -4.36
CA ALA A 41 51.46 -7.36 -3.31
C ALA A 41 50.90 -5.97 -3.62
N SER A 42 50.40 -5.32 -2.56
CA SER A 42 50.12 -3.88 -2.51
C SER A 42 51.42 -3.09 -2.31
N PRO A 43 51.61 -1.94 -2.98
CA PRO A 43 52.69 -1.02 -2.61
C PRO A 43 52.23 -0.09 -1.49
N GLY A 44 52.97 -0.13 -0.38
CA GLY A 44 52.84 0.83 0.72
C GLY A 44 53.44 2.19 0.37
N ALA A 45 52.86 3.24 0.95
CA ALA A 45 53.50 4.53 1.12
C ALA A 45 53.40 4.91 2.60
N THR A 46 54.55 4.91 3.25
CA THR A 46 54.83 5.41 4.59
C THR A 46 54.74 6.94 4.64
N ALA A 47 54.07 7.49 5.64
CA ALA A 47 54.37 8.82 6.16
C ALA A 47 53.91 8.94 7.62
N ASP A 48 54.83 9.43 8.45
CA ASP A 48 54.79 9.58 9.90
C ASP A 48 53.54 10.26 10.45
N ALA A 49 53.04 9.73 11.58
CA ALA A 49 52.13 10.41 12.48
C ALA A 49 52.92 10.92 13.70
N THR A 50 53.30 12.20 13.68
CA THR A 50 53.65 12.94 14.89
C THR A 50 52.37 13.42 15.57
N GLU A 51 52.23 13.07 16.85
CA GLU A 51 51.24 13.64 17.77
C GLU A 51 51.34 15.16 17.87
N SER A 52 50.22 15.86 17.75
CA SER A 52 50.00 17.12 18.47
C SER A 52 48.51 17.49 18.53
N GLY A 53 48.01 17.64 19.76
CA GLY A 53 47.16 18.77 20.14
C GLY A 53 45.65 18.66 19.88
N ALA A 54 44.90 18.46 20.96
CA ALA A 54 43.49 18.79 21.07
C ALA A 54 43.24 20.32 20.98
N ASP A 55 41.95 20.66 20.79
CA ASP A 55 41.29 21.97 20.82
C ASP A 55 41.40 22.91 19.60
N SER A 56 40.32 22.95 18.81
CA SER A 56 39.44 24.13 18.71
C SER A 56 38.40 23.95 17.59
N ALA A 57 37.17 24.37 17.88
CA ALA A 57 36.06 24.39 16.94
C ALA A 57 36.37 25.24 15.70
N GLY A 58 36.44 24.59 14.53
CA GLY A 58 36.65 25.24 13.23
C GLY A 58 35.77 24.61 12.15
N ARG A 59 34.78 25.36 11.67
CA ARG A 59 33.99 25.03 10.46
C ARG A 59 34.94 24.67 9.31
N ARG A 60 34.94 23.41 8.86
CA ARG A 60 35.58 23.00 7.60
C ARG A 60 34.80 23.60 6.42
N ILE A 61 35.37 24.60 5.77
CA ILE A 61 34.93 25.04 4.45
C ILE A 61 35.34 23.95 3.44
N GLN A 62 34.40 23.10 3.02
CA GLN A 62 34.62 22.18 1.90
C GLN A 62 34.84 22.98 0.61
N GLN A 63 36.03 22.85 0.01
CA GLN A 63 36.27 23.34 -1.35
C GLN A 63 35.38 22.58 -2.35
N ARG A 64 34.61 23.31 -3.17
CA ARG A 64 33.77 22.73 -4.23
C ARG A 64 34.63 22.06 -5.30
N ALA A 65 34.58 20.73 -5.39
CA ALA A 65 35.15 19.98 -6.50
C ALA A 65 34.48 20.38 -7.82
N ASN A 66 35.29 20.66 -8.85
CA ASN A 66 34.83 21.11 -10.16
C ASN A 66 34.96 20.00 -11.21
N TYR A 67 33.83 19.45 -11.66
CA TYR A 67 33.76 18.31 -12.56
C TYR A 67 33.59 18.75 -14.03
N SER A 68 34.34 18.14 -14.94
CA SER A 68 34.20 18.37 -16.39
C SER A 68 32.91 17.74 -16.93
N VAL A 69 32.39 18.24 -18.06
CA VAL A 69 31.22 17.66 -18.73
C VAL A 69 31.43 16.18 -19.04
N LYS A 70 32.63 15.78 -19.48
CA LYS A 70 33.00 14.36 -19.66
C LYS A 70 32.77 13.53 -18.40
N LYS A 71 33.29 13.97 -17.25
CA LYS A 71 33.13 13.25 -15.98
C LYS A 71 31.66 13.20 -15.54
N LYS A 72 30.89 14.26 -15.79
CA LYS A 72 29.44 14.26 -15.52
C LYS A 72 28.71 13.21 -16.34
N ARG A 73 28.99 13.12 -17.65
CA ARG A 73 28.40 12.11 -18.55
C ARG A 73 28.73 10.68 -18.12
N GLU A 74 30.01 10.42 -17.82
CA GLU A 74 30.47 9.10 -17.33
C GLU A 74 29.74 8.69 -16.05
N LEU A 75 29.62 9.61 -15.08
CA LEU A 75 28.97 9.32 -13.81
C LEU A 75 27.45 9.21 -13.92
N ILE A 76 26.81 9.98 -14.82
CA ILE A 76 25.39 9.80 -15.14
C ILE A 76 25.15 8.41 -15.72
N ALA A 77 25.93 8.00 -16.72
CA ALA A 77 25.80 6.69 -17.35
C ALA A 77 26.05 5.56 -16.35
N LEU A 78 27.09 5.69 -15.51
CA LEU A 78 27.38 4.70 -14.47
C LEU A 78 26.26 4.64 -13.41
N ALA A 79 25.67 5.79 -13.04
CA ALA A 79 24.60 5.84 -12.05
C ALA A 79 23.29 5.21 -12.55
N GLN A 80 23.05 5.23 -13.87
CA GLN A 80 21.92 4.55 -14.50
C GLN A 80 22.07 3.02 -14.47
N VAL A 81 23.30 2.51 -14.36
CA VAL A 81 23.60 1.07 -14.36
C VAL A 81 23.82 0.52 -12.95
N ALA A 82 24.63 1.21 -12.13
CA ALA A 82 25.06 0.76 -10.81
C ALA A 82 24.33 1.43 -9.64
N GLY A 83 23.48 2.44 -9.93
CA GLY A 83 22.77 3.23 -8.92
C GLY A 83 23.60 4.38 -8.34
N VAL A 84 22.93 5.48 -8.02
CA VAL A 84 23.54 6.75 -7.56
C VAL A 84 24.43 6.56 -6.33
N ARG A 85 23.98 5.75 -5.36
CA ARG A 85 24.69 5.55 -4.09
C ARG A 85 26.05 4.87 -4.28
N GLU A 86 26.12 3.89 -5.17
CA GLU A 86 27.34 3.12 -5.43
C GLU A 86 28.35 3.96 -6.21
N VAL A 87 27.89 4.67 -7.24
CA VAL A 87 28.73 5.59 -8.01
C VAL A 87 29.29 6.71 -7.14
N CYS A 88 28.47 7.31 -6.27
CA CYS A 88 28.95 8.33 -5.34
C CYS A 88 29.97 7.80 -4.33
N ARG A 89 29.81 6.54 -3.87
CA ARG A 89 30.75 5.87 -2.97
C ARG A 89 32.10 5.61 -3.66
N MET A 90 32.06 5.08 -4.88
CA MET A 90 33.25 4.74 -5.66
C MET A 90 34.02 5.98 -6.13
N GLU A 91 33.31 7.03 -6.54
CA GLU A 91 33.87 8.16 -7.28
C GLU A 91 34.05 9.42 -6.41
N GLY A 92 33.67 9.35 -5.13
CA GLY A 92 33.82 10.46 -4.18
C GLY A 92 33.00 11.70 -4.54
N VAL A 93 31.98 11.57 -5.39
CA VAL A 93 31.14 12.68 -5.83
C VAL A 93 29.98 12.87 -4.85
N PRO A 94 29.75 14.11 -4.33
CA PRO A 94 28.62 14.37 -3.45
C PRO A 94 27.29 13.98 -4.12
N ARG A 95 26.44 13.23 -3.43
CA ARG A 95 25.19 12.67 -3.98
C ARG A 95 24.26 13.72 -4.59
N ARG A 96 24.09 14.86 -3.91
CA ARG A 96 23.32 16.01 -4.42
C ARG A 96 23.84 16.50 -5.77
N THR A 97 25.15 16.48 -5.96
CA THR A 97 25.79 16.91 -7.20
C THR A 97 25.49 15.93 -8.34
N LEU A 98 25.56 14.63 -8.09
CA LEU A 98 25.25 13.62 -9.11
C LEU A 98 23.75 13.57 -9.45
N ARG A 99 22.85 13.72 -8.47
CA ARG A 99 21.40 13.82 -8.72
C ARG A 99 21.03 15.03 -9.57
N HIS A 100 21.59 16.21 -9.26
CA HIS A 100 21.37 17.40 -10.10
C HIS A 100 21.88 17.20 -11.53
N TRP A 101 22.92 16.40 -11.74
CA TRP A 101 23.35 16.05 -13.09
C TRP A 101 22.44 15.03 -13.77
N LEU A 102 21.83 14.11 -13.02
CA LEU A 102 20.78 13.23 -13.56
C LEU A 102 19.53 14.02 -13.94
N ASP A 103 19.18 15.07 -13.17
CA ASP A 103 18.09 16.00 -13.50
C ASP A 103 18.34 16.78 -14.79
N ASP A 104 19.59 17.17 -15.02
CA ASP A 104 20.03 17.86 -16.22
C ASP A 104 20.65 16.90 -17.25
N ALA A 105 20.39 15.59 -17.16
CA ALA A 105 21.09 14.59 -17.98
C ALA A 105 20.96 14.87 -19.48
N ASP A 106 19.75 15.21 -19.94
CA ASP A 106 19.52 15.56 -21.35
C ASP A 106 20.31 16.80 -21.75
N LYS A 107 20.37 17.84 -20.89
CA LYS A 107 21.15 19.06 -21.16
C LYS A 107 22.66 18.81 -21.13
N ILE A 108 23.12 17.93 -20.25
CA ILE A 108 24.54 17.54 -20.13
C ILE A 108 24.96 16.66 -21.30
N ASN A 109 24.11 15.72 -21.73
CA ASN A 109 24.37 14.81 -22.84
C ASN A 109 24.27 15.51 -24.20
N SER A 110 23.33 16.46 -24.36
CA SER A 110 23.18 17.26 -25.60
C SER A 110 24.13 18.45 -25.73
N PHE A 111 25.01 18.70 -24.75
CA PHE A 111 25.96 19.82 -24.80
C PHE A 111 27.01 19.65 -25.92
N GLU A 112 27.06 20.58 -26.88
CA GLU A 112 27.97 20.54 -28.05
C GLU A 112 29.34 21.23 -27.84
N GLY A 113 29.66 21.70 -26.63
CA GLY A 113 30.95 22.34 -26.33
C GLY A 113 32.05 21.37 -25.88
N PRO A 114 33.26 21.88 -25.57
CA PRO A 114 34.39 21.03 -25.17
C PRO A 114 34.10 20.24 -23.89
N ASP A 115 34.36 18.93 -23.94
CA ASP A 115 34.16 17.99 -22.84
C ASP A 115 34.96 18.31 -21.56
N SER A 116 36.04 19.09 -21.70
CA SER A 116 36.88 19.59 -20.60
C SER A 116 36.22 20.74 -19.82
N ARG A 117 35.13 21.33 -20.33
CA ARG A 117 34.44 22.46 -19.69
C ARG A 117 33.77 22.02 -18.39
N LYS A 118 33.76 22.88 -17.39
CA LYS A 118 33.23 22.60 -16.03
C LYS A 118 31.78 23.08 -15.81
N SER A 119 31.31 24.00 -16.64
CA SER A 119 29.96 24.59 -16.63
C SER A 119 29.35 24.60 -18.03
N ILE A 120 28.04 24.38 -18.11
CA ILE A 120 27.26 24.32 -19.37
C ILE A 120 26.54 25.65 -19.66
N GLY A 121 26.48 26.58 -18.69
CA GLY A 121 25.86 27.91 -18.85
C GLY A 121 26.86 29.06 -19.02
N ARG A 122 26.50 30.09 -19.82
CA ARG A 122 27.18 31.39 -19.84
C ARG A 122 27.16 31.99 -18.44
N SER A 123 28.32 32.26 -17.85
CA SER A 123 28.43 32.91 -16.54
C SER A 123 28.10 34.39 -16.66
N GLY A 124 26.88 34.75 -16.30
CA GLY A 124 26.45 36.11 -15.95
C GLY A 124 25.27 35.98 -15.00
N ARG A 125 25.42 36.42 -13.75
CA ARG A 125 24.35 36.34 -12.74
C ARG A 125 23.23 37.28 -13.19
N ARG A 126 22.01 36.78 -13.44
CA ARG A 126 20.87 37.58 -13.92
C ARG A 126 20.67 38.82 -13.03
N GLU A 127 20.64 40.00 -13.63
CA GLU A 127 20.12 41.21 -12.99
C GLU A 127 18.60 41.07 -12.90
N ILE A 128 18.07 41.04 -11.67
CA ILE A 128 16.63 40.84 -11.40
C ILE A 128 15.83 42.08 -11.80
N LEU A 129 16.46 43.27 -11.79
CA LEU A 129 15.86 44.53 -12.22
C LEU A 129 16.26 44.78 -13.69
N PRO A 130 15.34 44.60 -14.66
CA PRO A 130 15.66 44.76 -16.08
C PRO A 130 15.98 46.23 -16.47
N PHE A 131 15.59 47.18 -15.62
CA PHE A 131 15.81 48.63 -15.74
C PHE A 131 16.91 49.15 -14.79
N GLY A 132 17.85 48.30 -14.37
CA GLY A 132 18.90 48.68 -13.40
C GLY A 132 19.70 49.94 -13.79
N ARG A 133 19.96 50.16 -15.08
CA ARG A 133 20.68 51.36 -15.55
C ARG A 133 19.92 52.66 -15.33
N GLU A 134 18.62 52.67 -15.61
CA GLU A 134 17.75 53.84 -15.38
C GLU A 134 17.65 54.16 -13.89
N LEU A 135 17.55 53.10 -13.08
CA LEU A 135 17.51 53.21 -11.63
C LEU A 135 18.82 53.74 -11.03
N SER A 136 19.97 53.35 -11.59
CA SER A 136 21.27 53.94 -11.20
C SER A 136 21.36 55.42 -11.57
N ALA A 137 20.93 55.80 -12.78
CA ALA A 137 20.95 57.20 -13.23
C ALA A 137 20.07 58.10 -12.34
N PHE A 138 18.88 57.64 -11.97
CA PHE A 138 18.00 58.32 -11.01
C PHE A 138 18.68 58.57 -9.66
N LEU A 139 19.40 57.57 -9.13
CA LEU A 139 20.10 57.70 -7.85
C LEU A 139 21.31 58.64 -7.94
N GLU A 140 22.03 58.63 -9.06
CA GLU A 140 23.16 59.53 -9.32
C GLU A 140 22.71 60.99 -9.47
N GLU A 141 21.60 61.23 -10.17
CA GLU A 141 20.99 62.56 -10.34
C GLU A 141 20.51 63.13 -9.00
N GLY A 142 19.76 62.33 -8.21
CA GLY A 142 19.35 62.74 -6.86
C GLY A 142 20.53 63.08 -5.96
N ARG A 143 21.66 62.36 -6.09
CA ARG A 143 22.90 62.65 -5.36
C ARG A 143 23.58 63.93 -5.86
N ALA A 144 23.59 64.19 -7.16
CA ALA A 144 24.16 65.40 -7.74
C ALA A 144 23.41 66.67 -7.31
N GLU A 145 22.11 66.54 -7.02
CA GLU A 145 21.26 67.59 -6.46
C GLU A 145 21.34 67.72 -4.93
N GLY A 146 22.21 66.94 -4.27
CA GLY A 146 22.41 66.98 -2.82
C GLY A 146 21.31 66.28 -2.00
N ARG A 147 20.46 65.46 -2.62
CA ARG A 147 19.41 64.69 -1.92
C ARG A 147 19.96 63.35 -1.42
N GLU A 148 19.60 62.95 -0.19
CA GLU A 148 19.92 61.63 0.33
C GLU A 148 19.03 60.56 -0.29
N MET A 149 19.63 59.74 -1.17
CA MET A 149 18.91 58.67 -1.85
C MET A 149 18.90 57.38 -1.02
N THR A 150 17.74 56.74 -0.92
CA THR A 150 17.53 55.52 -0.10
C THR A 150 16.75 54.46 -0.87
N SER A 151 16.72 53.23 -0.35
CA SER A 151 15.92 52.14 -0.93
C SER A 151 14.44 52.48 -1.06
N SER A 152 13.90 53.34 -0.18
CA SER A 152 12.51 53.81 -0.25
C SER A 152 12.26 54.70 -1.48
N HIS A 153 13.21 55.55 -1.85
CA HIS A 153 13.13 56.38 -3.06
C HIS A 153 13.15 55.53 -4.33
N MET A 154 13.90 54.42 -4.33
CA MET A 154 13.88 53.47 -5.46
C MET A 154 12.57 52.72 -5.57
N VAL A 155 11.99 52.29 -4.45
CA VAL A 155 10.68 51.63 -4.44
C VAL A 155 9.63 52.56 -5.02
N GLU A 156 9.68 53.84 -4.68
CA GLU A 156 8.75 54.84 -5.21
C GLU A 156 8.99 55.12 -6.70
N TYR A 157 10.26 55.21 -7.14
CA TYR A 157 10.61 55.33 -8.56
C TYR A 157 10.08 54.14 -9.38
N ILE A 158 10.22 52.91 -8.87
CA ILE A 158 9.73 51.69 -9.52
C ILE A 158 8.20 51.70 -9.61
N ARG A 159 7.50 52.15 -8.56
CA ARG A 159 6.03 52.29 -8.58
C ARG A 159 5.56 53.27 -9.65
N GLN A 160 6.26 54.39 -9.81
CA GLN A 160 5.85 55.47 -10.71
C GLN A 160 6.21 55.18 -12.18
N ASN A 161 7.36 54.54 -12.43
CA ASN A 161 7.92 54.41 -13.79
C ASN A 161 7.88 52.96 -14.34
N HIS A 162 7.69 51.95 -13.47
CA HIS A 162 7.70 50.54 -13.86
C HIS A 162 6.54 49.73 -13.23
N ALA A 163 5.34 50.33 -13.17
CA ALA A 163 4.16 49.75 -12.53
C ALA A 163 3.77 48.37 -13.09
N GLN A 164 3.83 48.15 -14.41
CA GLN A 164 3.51 46.85 -15.03
C GLN A 164 4.49 45.74 -14.62
N TRP A 165 5.78 46.07 -14.50
CA TRP A 165 6.77 45.10 -14.01
C TRP A 165 6.55 44.82 -12.52
N LEU A 166 6.22 45.85 -11.73
CA LEU A 166 5.94 45.70 -10.32
C LEU A 166 4.71 44.82 -10.06
N GLU A 167 3.64 45.00 -10.84
CA GLU A 167 2.42 44.18 -10.75
C GLU A 167 2.72 42.71 -11.01
N SER A 168 3.42 42.41 -12.11
CA SER A 168 3.87 41.05 -12.44
C SER A 168 4.82 40.47 -11.38
N TYR A 169 5.72 41.27 -10.82
CA TYR A 169 6.64 40.83 -9.76
C TYR A 169 5.92 40.48 -8.46
N MET A 170 4.76 41.09 -8.18
CA MET A 170 3.97 40.86 -6.98
C MET A 170 3.00 39.67 -7.11
N THR A 171 2.60 39.27 -8.32
CA THR A 171 1.62 38.18 -8.56
C THR A 171 2.01 36.85 -7.92
N ASP A 172 3.31 36.52 -7.89
CA ASP A 172 3.81 35.24 -7.37
C ASP A 172 4.15 35.29 -5.85
N LYS A 173 3.73 36.33 -5.13
CA LYS A 173 4.06 36.52 -3.70
C LYS A 173 2.90 36.10 -2.82
N LYS A 174 3.23 35.41 -1.72
CA LYS A 174 2.26 34.86 -0.75
C LYS A 174 1.31 35.90 -0.14
N SER A 175 1.73 37.17 -0.02
CA SER A 175 0.89 38.28 0.44
C SER A 175 1.47 39.63 -0.01
N ALA A 176 0.66 40.68 0.02
CA ALA A 176 1.09 42.05 -0.32
C ALA A 176 2.23 42.55 0.59
N GLU A 177 2.18 42.23 1.89
CA GLU A 177 3.22 42.59 2.86
C GLU A 177 4.53 41.84 2.59
N SER A 178 4.45 40.54 2.29
CA SER A 178 5.61 39.73 1.90
C SER A 178 6.23 40.21 0.58
N GLY A 179 5.40 40.62 -0.38
CA GLY A 179 5.82 41.19 -1.65
C GLY A 179 6.56 42.52 -1.46
N GLN A 180 6.00 43.42 -0.66
CA GLN A 180 6.60 44.70 -0.33
C GLN A 180 7.93 44.52 0.42
N ALA A 181 8.01 43.60 1.40
CA ALA A 181 9.25 43.28 2.09
C ALA A 181 10.33 42.69 1.16
N ALA A 182 9.93 41.85 0.19
CA ALA A 182 10.84 41.30 -0.80
C ALA A 182 11.37 42.38 -1.77
N LEU A 183 10.52 43.33 -2.18
CA LEU A 183 10.91 44.47 -3.02
C LEU A 183 11.89 45.40 -2.28
N THR A 184 11.61 45.73 -1.02
CA THR A 184 12.52 46.56 -0.21
C THR A 184 13.90 45.92 -0.08
N ARG A 185 13.97 44.60 0.17
CA ARG A 185 15.24 43.85 0.21
C ARG A 185 15.97 43.84 -1.13
N LEU A 186 15.23 43.80 -2.24
CA LEU A 186 15.80 43.85 -3.58
C LEU A 186 16.43 45.22 -3.86
N CYS A 187 15.73 46.31 -3.53
CA CYS A 187 16.26 47.67 -3.66
C CYS A 187 17.45 47.92 -2.73
N GLN A 188 17.41 47.43 -1.49
CA GLN A 188 18.52 47.58 -0.53
C GLN A 188 19.81 46.91 -1.03
N ARG A 189 19.72 45.69 -1.57
CA ARG A 189 20.86 44.99 -2.19
C ARG A 189 21.40 45.72 -3.42
N PHE A 190 20.54 46.42 -4.14
CA PHE A 190 20.96 47.22 -5.29
C PHE A 190 21.70 48.50 -4.84
N VAL A 191 21.20 49.23 -3.83
CA VAL A 191 21.92 50.36 -3.21
C VAL A 191 23.31 49.93 -2.72
N GLU A 192 23.39 48.82 -2.00
CA GLU A 192 24.66 48.25 -1.49
C GLU A 192 25.64 47.90 -2.62
N ARG A 193 25.15 47.26 -3.68
CA ARG A 193 25.97 46.86 -4.83
C ARG A 193 26.53 48.06 -5.60
N HIS A 194 25.77 49.14 -5.69
CA HIS A 194 26.14 50.33 -6.45
C HIS A 194 26.77 51.43 -5.58
N GLY A 195 27.09 51.14 -4.31
CA GLY A 195 27.86 52.04 -3.45
C GLY A 195 27.11 53.26 -2.93
N PHE A 196 25.78 53.16 -2.83
CA PHE A 196 24.91 54.24 -2.34
C PHE A 196 24.64 54.18 -0.81
N THR A 197 25.36 53.33 -0.07
CA THR A 197 25.25 53.22 1.40
C THR A 197 26.19 54.19 2.12
N GLN A 198 25.71 54.90 3.15
CA GLN A 198 26.55 55.73 4.03
C GLN A 198 27.55 54.89 4.84
N ALA A 199 28.78 55.36 4.99
CA ALA A 199 29.71 54.90 6.02
C ALA A 199 29.56 55.78 7.28
N PRO A 200 29.59 55.24 8.51
CA PRO A 200 29.72 56.06 9.70
C PRO A 200 31.16 56.60 9.76
N GLY A 201 31.30 57.93 9.70
CA GLY A 201 32.57 58.61 9.90
C GLY A 201 33.08 58.44 11.34
N ALA A 202 34.38 58.17 11.46
CA ALA A 202 35.12 58.15 12.72
C ALA A 202 35.51 59.57 13.16
N GLY A 203 35.44 59.86 14.47
CA GLY A 203 36.23 60.93 15.08
C GLY A 203 35.63 61.62 16.32
N SER A 204 36.28 61.42 17.47
CA SER A 204 36.16 62.13 18.77
C SER A 204 34.88 61.84 19.58
N GLY A 205 34.88 61.65 20.91
CA GLY A 205 35.90 61.73 21.95
C GLY A 205 35.16 61.86 23.29
N ALA A 206 35.46 60.96 24.23
CA ALA A 206 35.29 61.07 25.68
C ALA A 206 33.96 61.50 26.35
N THR A 207 33.72 60.78 27.47
CA THR A 207 33.14 61.21 28.77
C THR A 207 31.64 61.16 29.05
N ARG A 208 31.34 60.41 30.13
CA ARG A 208 30.13 60.39 30.97
C ARG A 208 29.77 61.77 31.53
N SER A 209 28.46 62.05 31.66
CA SER A 209 27.72 62.41 32.91
C SER A 209 26.59 63.44 32.68
N GLY A 210 25.52 63.32 33.48
CA GLY A 210 24.38 64.27 33.61
C GLY A 210 23.05 63.64 33.19
N MET A 211 22.20 63.10 34.08
CA MET A 211 21.24 63.81 34.97
C MET A 211 20.46 64.89 34.20
N THR A 212 19.12 64.92 34.15
CA THR A 212 18.16 64.89 35.26
C THR A 212 16.73 64.83 34.69
N SER A 213 15.82 64.21 35.47
CA SER A 213 14.46 64.68 35.82
C SER A 213 13.43 64.90 34.70
N THR A 214 12.12 64.68 34.81
CA THR A 214 11.12 64.25 35.81
C THR A 214 9.79 64.51 35.09
N ASN A 215 8.78 63.66 35.24
CA ASN A 215 7.45 64.09 35.72
C ASN A 215 6.51 62.88 35.82
N THR A 216 6.37 62.43 37.06
CA THR A 216 5.11 62.15 37.78
C THR A 216 3.82 62.24 36.95
N ALA A 217 3.06 61.15 36.79
CA ALA A 217 2.18 60.50 37.79
C ALA A 217 0.78 61.13 37.85
N THR A 218 -0.22 60.29 37.59
CA THR A 218 -1.49 60.32 38.33
C THR A 218 -2.04 58.90 38.49
N SER A 219 -2.07 58.51 39.75
CA SER A 219 -2.70 57.34 40.35
C SER A 219 -4.22 57.43 40.34
N SER A 220 -4.91 56.29 40.32
CA SER A 220 -5.88 56.00 41.38
C SER A 220 -6.10 54.48 41.52
N SER A 221 -5.89 54.05 42.76
CA SER A 221 -6.12 52.74 43.33
C SER A 221 -7.59 52.56 43.72
N SER A 222 -8.14 51.35 43.57
CA SER A 222 -9.10 50.82 44.55
C SER A 222 -9.09 49.29 44.51
N SER A 223 -8.66 48.71 45.63
CA SER A 223 -8.91 47.33 46.04
C SER A 223 -10.38 47.15 46.39
N THR A 224 -10.95 45.95 46.17
CA THR A 224 -11.86 45.28 47.12
C THR A 224 -11.95 43.78 46.79
N THR A 225 -11.85 43.03 47.88
CA THR A 225 -11.77 41.58 48.08
C THR A 225 -13.14 40.89 48.08
N MET A 226 -13.23 39.68 47.53
CA MET A 226 -14.03 38.50 48.00
C MET A 226 -13.52 37.29 47.19
N GLN A 227 -12.76 36.29 47.67
CA GLN A 227 -13.04 35.25 48.70
C GLN A 227 -14.46 34.65 48.53
N THR A 228 -14.63 33.38 48.15
CA THR A 228 -14.28 32.20 48.97
C THR A 228 -14.50 30.87 48.19
N ASN A 229 -13.73 29.84 48.60
CA ASN A 229 -14.08 28.41 48.70
C ASN A 229 -14.40 27.61 47.41
N THR A 230 -14.03 26.34 47.20
CA THR A 230 -13.35 25.27 47.95
C THR A 230 -13.14 24.11 46.97
N SER A 231 -12.22 23.20 47.31
CA SER A 231 -12.01 21.84 46.79
C SER A 231 -13.20 21.14 46.10
N ALA A 232 -12.93 20.35 45.06
CA ALA A 232 -12.86 18.88 45.14
C ALA A 232 -13.10 18.19 43.78
N ALA A 233 -12.48 17.02 43.67
CA ALA A 233 -12.91 15.85 42.92
C ALA A 233 -12.78 15.88 41.38
N GLN A 234 -11.78 15.10 40.95
CA GLN A 234 -11.80 14.33 39.71
C GLN A 234 -13.15 13.62 39.54
N THR A 235 -13.78 13.83 38.39
CA THR A 235 -14.82 12.95 37.87
C THR A 235 -14.41 12.57 36.45
N GLU A 236 -14.14 11.28 36.29
CA GLU A 236 -13.77 10.63 35.04
C GLU A 236 -14.80 10.91 33.94
N ALA A 237 -14.31 11.33 32.78
CA ALA A 237 -15.08 11.36 31.55
C ALA A 237 -15.34 9.91 31.09
N PRO A 238 -16.54 9.60 30.56
CA PRO A 238 -16.93 8.23 30.24
C PRO A 238 -16.11 7.69 29.07
N ARG A 239 -15.43 6.56 29.33
CA ARG A 239 -14.79 5.73 28.32
C ARG A 239 -15.81 5.28 27.29
N VAL A 240 -15.59 5.70 26.05
CA VAL A 240 -16.24 5.12 24.87
C VAL A 240 -15.86 3.64 24.80
N ALA A 241 -16.89 2.81 24.61
CA ALA A 241 -16.94 1.36 24.44
C ALA A 241 -15.59 0.61 24.47
N SER A 242 -15.40 -0.13 25.56
CA SER A 242 -14.45 -1.22 25.65
C SER A 242 -14.52 -2.14 24.42
N THR A 243 -13.37 -2.35 23.79
CA THR A 243 -12.99 -3.58 23.10
C THR A 243 -13.60 -4.77 23.83
N PRO A 244 -14.18 -5.78 23.16
CA PRO A 244 -14.61 -6.98 23.87
C PRO A 244 -13.42 -7.47 24.68
N SER A 245 -13.58 -7.50 26.01
CA SER A 245 -12.61 -8.12 26.89
C SER A 245 -12.39 -9.52 26.33
N ASN A 246 -11.14 -9.81 25.93
CA ASN A 246 -10.72 -11.11 25.45
C ASN A 246 -11.07 -12.15 26.53
N LEU A 247 -12.24 -12.76 26.41
CA LEU A 247 -12.70 -13.93 27.17
C LEU A 247 -12.10 -15.22 26.59
N TYR A 248 -10.93 -15.12 25.96
CA TYR A 248 -10.15 -16.30 25.61
C TYR A 248 -9.41 -16.72 26.88
N GLN A 249 -9.94 -17.74 27.57
CA GLN A 249 -9.25 -18.40 28.67
C GLN A 249 -7.99 -19.07 28.09
N TYR A 250 -6.87 -18.34 28.14
CA TYR A 250 -5.55 -18.92 27.96
C TYR A 250 -5.26 -19.78 29.18
N ASP A 251 -5.27 -21.10 29.00
CA ASP A 251 -4.74 -22.03 29.99
C ASP A 251 -3.21 -22.11 29.79
N PRO A 252 -2.40 -21.54 30.70
CA PRO A 252 -0.94 -21.60 30.59
C PRO A 252 -0.38 -23.03 30.68
N GLU A 253 -1.14 -24.01 31.18
CA GLU A 253 -0.74 -25.42 31.28
C GLU A 253 -0.99 -26.22 29.99
N ASP A 254 -1.77 -25.68 29.06
CA ASP A 254 -2.00 -26.28 27.74
C ASP A 254 -0.74 -26.14 26.89
N ASN A 255 -0.09 -27.24 26.51
CA ASN A 255 1.15 -27.27 25.74
C ASN A 255 0.95 -27.39 24.22
N SER A 256 -0.27 -27.23 23.70
CA SER A 256 -0.52 -27.29 22.25
C SER A 256 0.29 -26.23 21.49
N PRO A 257 0.90 -26.56 20.32
CA PRO A 257 1.62 -25.59 19.51
C PRO A 257 0.71 -24.44 19.09
N LEU A 258 1.23 -23.21 19.16
CA LEU A 258 0.49 -22.01 18.77
C LEU A 258 0.94 -21.52 17.40
N LEU A 259 -0.01 -21.19 16.54
CA LEU A 259 0.23 -20.66 15.20
C LEU A 259 -0.15 -19.18 15.20
N PHE A 260 0.71 -18.34 14.63
CA PHE A 260 0.47 -16.91 14.51
C PHE A 260 -0.01 -16.57 13.09
N GLY A 261 -1.03 -15.72 13.03
CA GLY A 261 -1.57 -15.15 11.81
C GLY A 261 -1.56 -13.63 11.85
N LEU A 262 -1.06 -13.01 10.79
CA LEU A 262 -1.11 -11.57 10.58
C LEU A 262 -1.95 -11.27 9.34
N ASP A 263 -2.90 -10.35 9.44
CA ASP A 263 -3.67 -9.83 8.33
C ASP A 263 -3.43 -8.31 8.19
N ILE A 264 -2.81 -7.92 7.07
CA ILE A 264 -2.49 -6.53 6.72
C ILE A 264 -3.57 -5.98 5.79
N GLY A 265 -4.70 -5.56 6.38
CA GLY A 265 -5.83 -5.00 5.65
C GLY A 265 -5.64 -3.54 5.22
N THR A 266 -6.54 -3.04 4.38
CA THR A 266 -6.49 -1.65 3.89
C THR A 266 -6.72 -0.61 5.00
N THR A 267 -7.48 -0.92 6.04
CA THR A 267 -7.86 0.06 7.08
C THR A 267 -7.39 -0.32 8.48
N ALA A 268 -7.05 -1.60 8.70
CA ALA A 268 -6.66 -2.12 9.99
C ALA A 268 -5.69 -3.30 9.84
N ILE A 269 -4.85 -3.47 10.86
CA ILE A 269 -3.97 -4.62 11.03
C ILE A 269 -4.55 -5.52 12.10
N LYS A 270 -4.63 -6.81 11.79
CA LYS A 270 -5.15 -7.81 12.71
C LYS A 270 -4.13 -8.91 12.96
N CYS A 271 -3.93 -9.24 14.23
CA CYS A 271 -3.05 -10.31 14.67
C CYS A 271 -3.88 -11.36 15.42
N ILE A 272 -3.62 -12.63 15.15
CA ILE A 272 -4.29 -13.74 15.81
C ILE A 272 -3.29 -14.82 16.22
N VAL A 273 -3.60 -15.48 17.33
CA VAL A 273 -2.90 -16.69 17.77
C VAL A 273 -3.94 -17.79 17.88
N VAL A 274 -3.72 -18.91 17.21
CA VAL A 274 -4.61 -20.08 17.23
C VAL A 274 -3.88 -21.32 17.68
N LYS A 275 -4.59 -22.31 18.23
CA LYS A 275 -4.01 -23.63 18.51
C LYS A 275 -3.90 -24.45 17.23
N ALA A 276 -2.81 -25.19 17.08
CA ALA A 276 -2.55 -26.00 15.90
C ALA A 276 -3.45 -27.24 15.76
N ASP A 277 -4.03 -27.72 16.86
CA ASP A 277 -4.82 -28.95 16.94
C ASP A 277 -6.28 -28.78 16.51
N ASN A 278 -6.91 -27.67 16.90
CA ASN A 278 -8.35 -27.45 16.71
C ASN A 278 -8.68 -26.06 16.13
N ALA A 279 -7.66 -25.29 15.72
CA ALA A 279 -7.81 -23.92 15.20
C ALA A 279 -8.50 -22.94 16.17
N GLN A 280 -8.59 -23.26 17.46
CA GLN A 280 -9.20 -22.39 18.45
C GLN A 280 -8.38 -21.12 18.62
N THR A 281 -9.04 -19.97 18.47
CA THR A 281 -8.44 -18.67 18.76
C THR A 281 -8.11 -18.52 20.23
N VAL A 282 -6.85 -18.19 20.52
CA VAL A 282 -6.29 -17.99 21.86
C VAL A 282 -6.13 -16.50 22.17
N ALA A 283 -5.78 -15.69 21.17
CA ALA A 283 -5.64 -14.25 21.34
C ALA A 283 -5.90 -13.53 20.01
N VAL A 284 -6.48 -12.34 20.09
CA VAL A 284 -6.72 -11.45 18.95
C VAL A 284 -6.34 -10.03 19.34
N ALA A 285 -5.71 -9.32 18.41
CA ALA A 285 -5.52 -7.88 18.45
C ALA A 285 -5.89 -7.27 17.09
N ASN A 286 -6.47 -6.08 17.12
CA ASN A 286 -6.84 -5.33 15.93
C ASN A 286 -6.51 -3.86 16.14
N VAL A 287 -5.78 -3.25 15.21
CA VAL A 287 -5.35 -1.85 15.26
C VAL A 287 -5.78 -1.17 13.98
N ALA A 288 -6.60 -0.12 14.08
CA ALA A 288 -6.94 0.70 12.91
C ALA A 288 -5.72 1.54 12.52
N LEU A 289 -5.46 1.65 11.21
CA LEU A 289 -4.35 2.49 10.71
C LEU A 289 -4.55 3.96 11.10
N SER A 290 -5.80 4.42 11.20
CA SER A 290 -6.15 5.77 11.67
C SER A 290 -5.68 6.07 13.09
N ASP A 291 -5.47 5.04 13.91
CA ASP A 291 -5.07 5.19 15.31
C ASP A 291 -3.54 5.27 15.48
N VAL A 292 -2.80 5.10 14.38
CA VAL A 292 -1.33 5.07 14.35
C VAL A 292 -0.82 6.34 13.69
N VAL A 293 -0.05 7.11 14.44
CA VAL A 293 0.53 8.36 13.98
C VAL A 293 1.98 8.13 13.57
N VAL A 294 2.33 8.57 12.36
CA VAL A 294 3.72 8.61 11.90
C VAL A 294 4.28 9.99 12.24
N PRO A 295 5.41 10.09 12.96
CA PRO A 295 6.06 11.37 13.22
C PRO A 295 6.42 12.09 11.91
N THR A 296 5.95 13.32 11.72
CA THR A 296 6.36 14.18 10.61
C THR A 296 7.41 15.20 11.06
N ARG A 297 8.28 15.63 10.14
CA ARG A 297 9.30 16.64 10.45
C ARG A 297 8.63 18.01 10.72
N PRO A 298 9.21 18.86 11.59
CA PRO A 298 8.70 20.20 11.81
C PRO A 298 8.71 21.02 10.51
N GLY A 299 7.52 21.39 10.02
CA GLY A 299 7.36 22.13 8.76
C GLY A 299 7.08 21.28 7.52
N GLU A 300 7.06 19.95 7.64
CA GLU A 300 6.41 19.07 6.65
C GLU A 300 4.93 18.95 6.99
N GLU A 301 4.07 19.14 5.99
CA GLU A 301 2.64 18.91 6.15
C GLU A 301 2.39 17.41 6.41
N ALA A 302 1.36 17.10 7.18
CA ALA A 302 0.92 15.71 7.36
C ALA A 302 0.72 15.08 5.98
N VAL A 303 1.17 13.83 5.81
CA VAL A 303 1.01 13.10 4.54
C VAL A 303 -0.47 13.12 4.17
N GLU A 304 -0.80 13.79 3.07
CA GLU A 304 -2.17 13.91 2.60
C GLU A 304 -2.64 12.50 2.17
N ASN A 305 -3.77 12.05 2.72
CA ASN A 305 -4.34 10.75 2.39
C ASN A 305 -4.79 10.74 0.92
N ARG A 306 -3.97 10.13 0.06
CA ARG A 306 -4.28 9.94 -1.36
C ARG A 306 -4.98 8.59 -1.54
N ILE A 307 -6.14 8.61 -2.19
CA ILE A 307 -6.85 7.38 -2.57
C ILE A 307 -5.90 6.50 -3.38
N GLY A 308 -5.79 5.22 -3.02
CA GLY A 308 -4.91 4.27 -3.71
C GLY A 308 -3.45 4.27 -3.24
N VAL A 309 -3.07 5.06 -2.22
CA VAL A 309 -1.69 5.09 -1.70
C VAL A 309 -1.68 5.04 -0.18
N GLN A 310 -0.76 4.29 0.42
CA GLN A 310 -0.60 4.17 1.87
C GLN A 310 0.85 4.36 2.32
N ASN A 311 1.00 4.93 3.52
CA ASN A 311 2.29 5.11 4.18
C ASN A 311 2.75 3.77 4.80
N VAL A 312 3.89 3.26 4.35
CA VAL A 312 4.46 1.98 4.82
C VAL A 312 4.95 2.06 6.26
N ASP A 313 5.45 3.20 6.72
CA ASP A 313 5.90 3.40 8.10
C ASP A 313 4.72 3.24 9.08
N GLN A 314 3.57 3.80 8.71
CA GLN A 314 2.32 3.66 9.46
C GLN A 314 1.91 2.19 9.58
N ILE A 315 2.04 1.43 8.49
CA ILE A 315 1.72 0.00 8.46
C ILE A 315 2.67 -0.78 9.38
N LEU A 316 3.98 -0.54 9.31
CA LEU A 316 4.96 -1.21 10.17
C LEU A 316 4.74 -0.93 11.66
N LEU A 317 4.46 0.34 12.01
CA LEU A 317 4.12 0.73 13.38
C LEU A 317 2.80 0.10 13.84
N ALA A 318 1.79 0.01 12.96
CA ALA A 318 0.54 -0.65 13.26
C ALA A 318 0.70 -2.16 13.48
N VAL A 319 1.55 -2.83 12.69
CA VAL A 319 1.91 -4.25 12.89
C VAL A 319 2.57 -4.44 14.25
N GLN A 320 3.57 -3.61 14.60
CA GLN A 320 4.24 -3.68 15.90
C GLN A 320 3.25 -3.46 17.05
N ARG A 321 2.37 -2.47 16.95
CA ARG A 321 1.35 -2.16 17.95
C ARG A 321 0.35 -3.31 18.11
N ALA A 322 -0.14 -3.88 17.01
CA ALA A 322 -1.06 -5.01 17.05
C ALA A 322 -0.43 -6.24 17.73
N LEU A 323 0.85 -6.53 17.43
CA LEU A 323 1.60 -7.58 18.10
C LEU A 323 1.80 -7.31 19.59
N ASN A 324 2.13 -6.08 19.98
CA ASN A 324 2.30 -5.72 21.39
C ASN A 324 1.00 -5.78 22.22
N LEU A 325 -0.17 -5.72 21.58
CA LEU A 325 -1.47 -5.93 22.23
C LEU A 325 -1.78 -7.41 22.51
N LEU A 326 -1.05 -8.35 21.90
CA LEU A 326 -1.20 -9.77 22.19
C LEU A 326 -0.52 -10.14 23.52
N PRO A 327 -1.08 -11.08 24.31
CA PRO A 327 -0.44 -11.59 25.52
C PRO A 327 0.97 -12.11 25.23
N GLU A 328 1.96 -11.64 26.01
CA GLU A 328 3.37 -12.04 25.85
C GLU A 328 3.55 -13.56 25.96
N THR A 329 2.84 -14.20 26.88
CA THR A 329 2.84 -15.67 27.06
C THR A 329 2.41 -16.43 25.81
N ALA A 330 1.43 -15.90 25.06
CA ALA A 330 1.00 -16.48 23.79
C ALA A 330 2.01 -16.21 22.68
N ARG A 331 2.56 -14.98 22.59
CA ARG A 331 3.59 -14.62 21.60
C ARG A 331 4.83 -15.51 21.71
N GLN A 332 5.32 -15.75 22.93
CA GLN A 332 6.54 -16.52 23.15
C GLN A 332 6.42 -18.02 22.80
N ARG A 333 5.19 -18.52 22.62
CA ARG A 333 4.90 -19.91 22.27
C ARG A 333 4.60 -20.13 20.78
N VAL A 334 4.62 -19.08 19.98
CA VAL A 334 4.38 -19.16 18.55
C VAL A 334 5.41 -20.11 17.92
N ALA A 335 4.93 -21.12 17.21
CA ALA A 335 5.72 -22.15 16.54
C ALA A 335 5.83 -21.92 15.02
N SER A 336 5.01 -21.03 14.46
CA SER A 336 5.07 -20.65 13.04
C SER A 336 4.31 -19.36 12.77
N VAL A 337 4.71 -18.66 11.70
CA VAL A 337 4.08 -17.41 11.25
C VAL A 337 3.49 -17.57 9.86
N GLY A 338 2.18 -17.35 9.75
CA GLY A 338 1.47 -17.10 8.51
C GLY A 338 1.10 -15.62 8.40
N ILE A 339 1.17 -15.08 7.19
CA ILE A 339 0.85 -13.67 6.90
C ILE A 339 -0.10 -13.64 5.70
N CYS A 340 -1.14 -12.84 5.78
CA CYS A 340 -1.93 -12.41 4.64
C CYS A 340 -2.08 -10.90 4.63
N GLY A 341 -2.58 -10.36 3.52
CA GLY A 341 -2.91 -8.95 3.44
C GLY A 341 -3.65 -8.58 2.17
N GLN A 342 -3.93 -7.29 2.04
CA GLN A 342 -4.63 -6.75 0.88
C GLN A 342 -3.89 -7.11 -0.42
N MET A 343 -4.63 -7.69 -1.36
CA MET A 343 -4.10 -8.16 -2.64
C MET A 343 -3.75 -7.00 -3.60
N HIS A 344 -3.14 -7.35 -4.74
CA HIS A 344 -2.88 -6.50 -5.92
C HIS A 344 -1.79 -5.42 -5.76
N GLY A 345 -1.66 -4.81 -4.58
CA GLY A 345 -0.78 -3.68 -4.35
C GLY A 345 0.72 -3.98 -4.51
N ILE A 346 1.52 -2.93 -4.63
CA ILE A 346 2.98 -3.01 -4.82
C ILE A 346 3.75 -2.00 -3.97
N VAL A 347 4.83 -2.48 -3.35
CA VAL A 347 5.88 -1.69 -2.68
C VAL A 347 7.22 -2.02 -3.33
N TRP A 348 8.08 -1.03 -3.48
CA TRP A 348 9.48 -1.22 -3.87
C TRP A 348 10.40 -0.92 -2.70
N TRP A 349 11.51 -1.65 -2.57
CA TRP A 349 12.49 -1.40 -1.51
C TRP A 349 13.92 -1.68 -1.92
N CYS A 350 14.85 -1.21 -1.11
CA CYS A 350 16.28 -1.49 -1.19
C CYS A 350 16.63 -2.60 -0.20
N SER A 351 16.83 -3.81 -0.73
CA SER A 351 17.01 -5.05 0.03
C SER A 351 18.13 -4.97 1.07
N ARG A 352 19.24 -4.30 0.74
CA ARG A 352 20.39 -4.16 1.64
C ARG A 352 20.19 -3.21 2.82
N SER A 353 19.19 -2.31 2.78
CA SER A 353 18.98 -1.28 3.81
C SER A 353 17.62 -1.36 4.49
N VAL A 354 16.71 -2.19 3.98
CA VAL A 354 15.34 -2.30 4.50
C VAL A 354 15.33 -2.75 5.96
N HIS A 355 16.12 -3.77 6.33
CA HIS A 355 16.12 -4.29 7.69
C HIS A 355 16.65 -3.27 8.71
N GLU A 356 17.77 -2.60 8.42
CA GLU A 356 18.32 -1.52 9.29
C GLU A 356 17.37 -0.32 9.40
N ALA A 357 16.67 0.03 8.33
CA ALA A 357 15.68 1.11 8.35
C ALA A 357 14.43 0.71 9.15
N ALA A 358 13.97 -0.54 9.04
CA ALA A 358 12.86 -1.06 9.82
C ALA A 358 13.20 -1.12 11.31
N GLU A 359 14.38 -1.64 11.69
CA GLU A 359 14.85 -1.65 13.09
C GLU A 359 14.82 -0.25 13.70
N ARG A 360 15.38 0.76 13.01
CA ARG A 360 15.37 2.15 13.50
C ARG A 360 13.97 2.71 13.68
N LEU A 361 13.08 2.51 12.70
CA LEU A 361 11.69 2.97 12.79
C LEU A 361 10.97 2.33 13.98
N LEU A 362 11.15 1.03 14.17
CA LEU A 362 10.47 0.24 15.18
C LEU A 362 11.04 0.46 16.58
N GLU A 363 12.33 0.76 16.70
CA GLU A 363 12.97 1.16 17.96
C GLU A 363 12.52 2.56 18.40
N SER A 364 12.43 3.51 17.46
CA SER A 364 11.95 4.88 17.74
C SER A 364 10.46 4.93 18.07
N GLY A 365 9.67 4.01 17.48
CA GLY A 365 8.23 3.94 17.63
C GLY A 365 7.50 5.22 17.19
N GLU A 366 6.28 5.42 17.70
CA GLU A 366 5.45 6.60 17.39
C GLU A 366 5.97 7.91 18.03
N ASN A 367 6.98 7.85 18.92
CA ASN A 367 7.44 8.98 19.74
C ASN A 367 8.88 9.44 19.45
N GLY A 368 9.65 8.66 18.67
CA GLY A 368 11.07 8.90 18.47
C GLY A 368 11.35 9.73 17.22
N MET A 369 11.58 11.02 17.42
CA MET A 369 12.22 11.88 16.43
C MET A 369 13.72 11.58 16.43
N GLN A 370 14.25 10.99 15.35
CA GLN A 370 15.70 11.00 15.14
C GLN A 370 16.09 12.25 14.34
N GLU A 371 16.88 13.11 14.98
CA GLU A 371 17.74 14.04 14.25
C GLU A 371 18.79 13.21 13.51
N ASP A 372 18.62 12.93 12.22
CA ASP A 372 19.81 12.87 11.36
C ASP A 372 19.53 13.04 9.85
N ASP A 373 20.32 13.98 9.31
CA ASP A 373 20.74 14.27 7.94
C ASP A 373 19.69 14.31 6.80
N ASP A 374 19.64 15.45 6.10
CA ASP A 374 18.91 15.70 4.83
C ASP A 374 19.39 14.82 3.64
N THR A 375 20.06 13.70 3.92
CA THR A 375 20.77 12.84 2.96
C THR A 375 20.24 11.41 2.87
N TYR A 376 19.28 11.00 3.70
CA TYR A 376 18.76 9.62 3.69
C TYR A 376 17.84 9.38 2.48
N GLU A 377 18.23 8.43 1.61
CA GLU A 377 17.33 7.90 0.56
C GLU A 377 16.32 6.96 1.23
N PRO A 378 15.02 7.02 0.91
CA PRO A 378 14.03 6.15 1.51
C PRO A 378 14.38 4.68 1.19
N ALA A 379 14.32 3.81 2.20
CA ALA A 379 14.63 2.39 2.03
C ALA A 379 13.49 1.63 1.33
N TRP A 380 12.31 2.23 1.24
CA TRP A 380 11.12 1.72 0.56
C TRP A 380 10.27 2.85 -0.02
N SER A 381 9.43 2.55 -0.99
CA SER A 381 8.42 3.46 -1.53
C SER A 381 7.18 3.52 -0.63
N GLU A 382 6.25 4.42 -0.96
CA GLU A 382 4.85 4.25 -0.53
C GLU A 382 4.25 2.97 -1.14
N LEU A 383 3.21 2.45 -0.50
CA LEU A 383 2.41 1.36 -1.03
C LEU A 383 1.38 1.89 -2.02
N ILE A 384 1.46 1.44 -3.27
CA ILE A 384 0.37 1.63 -4.24
C ILE A 384 -0.63 0.49 -4.04
N THR A 385 -1.87 0.81 -3.67
CA THR A 385 -2.88 -0.18 -3.29
C THR A 385 -3.76 -0.59 -4.47
N TRP A 386 -4.60 -1.60 -4.25
CA TRP A 386 -5.60 -2.07 -5.22
C TRP A 386 -6.62 -0.99 -5.65
N GLN A 387 -6.78 0.07 -4.85
CA GLN A 387 -7.71 1.17 -5.16
C GLN A 387 -7.11 2.16 -6.16
N ASP A 388 -5.80 2.08 -6.43
CA ASP A 388 -5.10 3.02 -7.30
C ASP A 388 -5.62 2.96 -8.75
N GLN A 389 -5.99 4.12 -9.28
CA GLN A 389 -6.54 4.29 -10.63
C GLN A 389 -5.57 4.99 -11.59
N ARG A 390 -4.26 5.03 -11.31
CA ARG A 390 -3.28 5.67 -12.22
C ARG A 390 -3.21 4.98 -13.58
N CYS A 391 -3.48 3.67 -13.60
CA CYS A 391 -3.53 2.88 -14.82
C CYS A 391 -4.89 3.06 -15.49
N THR A 392 -5.03 4.07 -16.35
CA THR A 392 -6.28 4.34 -17.07
C THR A 392 -6.66 3.21 -18.03
N PRO A 393 -7.92 3.10 -18.46
CA PRO A 393 -8.35 2.13 -19.47
C PRO A 393 -7.50 2.19 -20.76
N GLU A 394 -7.11 3.38 -21.20
CA GLU A 394 -6.26 3.59 -22.38
C GLU A 394 -4.86 3.03 -22.15
N PHE A 395 -4.27 3.29 -20.98
CA PHE A 395 -2.96 2.75 -20.61
C PHE A 395 -2.99 1.22 -20.58
N LEU A 396 -4.00 0.63 -19.92
CA LEU A 396 -4.17 -0.82 -19.83
C LEU A 396 -4.38 -1.46 -21.20
N SER A 397 -5.18 -0.83 -22.08
CA SER A 397 -5.37 -1.27 -23.45
C SER A 397 -4.04 -1.29 -24.21
N ALA A 398 -3.26 -0.20 -24.13
CA ALA A 398 -1.94 -0.13 -24.75
C ALA A 398 -0.98 -1.22 -24.21
N CYS A 399 -1.01 -1.50 -22.92
CA CYS A 399 -0.24 -2.59 -22.32
C CYS A 399 -0.67 -3.96 -22.85
N ARG A 400 -1.99 -4.24 -22.93
CA ARG A 400 -2.52 -5.50 -23.47
C ARG A 400 -2.13 -5.70 -24.93
N GLU A 401 -2.17 -4.65 -25.75
CA GLU A 401 -1.69 -4.72 -27.13
C GLU A 401 -0.17 -4.98 -27.22
N LYS A 402 0.64 -4.32 -26.37
CA LYS A 402 2.09 -4.58 -26.30
C LYS A 402 2.36 -6.05 -25.98
N ILE A 403 1.62 -6.64 -25.04
CA ILE A 403 1.72 -8.04 -24.65
C ILE A 403 1.29 -8.96 -25.80
N ALA A 404 0.15 -8.69 -26.44
CA ALA A 404 -0.36 -9.50 -27.55
C ALA A 404 0.59 -9.52 -28.76
N ARG A 405 1.32 -8.43 -29.00
CA ARG A 405 2.35 -8.35 -30.05
C ARG A 405 3.66 -9.08 -29.70
N ALA A 406 3.90 -9.42 -28.43
CA ALA A 406 5.13 -10.07 -28.01
C ALA A 406 5.12 -11.55 -28.42
N LYS A 407 6.09 -11.96 -29.27
CA LYS A 407 6.22 -13.34 -29.72
C LYS A 407 6.40 -14.31 -28.54
N THR A 408 5.65 -15.41 -28.57
CA THR A 408 5.89 -16.59 -27.74
C THR A 408 7.25 -17.18 -28.08
N ALA A 409 8.15 -17.20 -27.11
CA ALA A 409 9.35 -18.03 -27.18
C ALA A 409 8.98 -19.37 -26.54
N GLY A 410 8.40 -20.30 -27.31
CA GLY A 410 8.04 -21.65 -26.84
C GLY A 410 6.59 -22.09 -27.12
N ASN A 411 6.32 -23.37 -26.85
CA ASN A 411 5.03 -24.05 -27.04
C ASN A 411 3.98 -23.77 -25.94
N THR A 412 4.16 -22.75 -25.10
CA THR A 412 3.18 -22.45 -24.03
C THR A 412 1.89 -21.90 -24.65
N SER A 413 0.84 -22.71 -24.67
CA SER A 413 -0.49 -22.35 -25.18
C SER A 413 -1.30 -21.51 -24.21
N SER A 414 -0.94 -21.54 -22.91
CA SER A 414 -1.71 -20.88 -21.86
C SER A 414 -1.46 -19.35 -21.83
N PRO A 415 -2.52 -18.52 -21.82
CA PRO A 415 -2.39 -17.08 -21.65
C PRO A 415 -1.96 -16.72 -20.22
N PRO A 416 -1.15 -15.66 -20.04
CA PRO A 416 -0.81 -15.18 -18.70
C PRO A 416 -2.01 -14.51 -18.02
N SER A 417 -1.97 -14.36 -16.70
CA SER A 417 -2.99 -13.62 -15.96
C SER A 417 -3.11 -12.17 -16.47
N GLN A 418 -4.33 -11.65 -16.48
CA GLN A 418 -4.61 -10.35 -17.08
C GLN A 418 -4.05 -9.20 -16.23
N ILE A 419 -3.66 -8.12 -16.92
CA ILE A 419 -3.32 -6.85 -16.28
C ILE A 419 -4.57 -5.98 -16.10
N ALA A 420 -4.69 -5.36 -14.93
CA ALA A 420 -5.80 -4.50 -14.54
C ALA A 420 -5.33 -3.28 -13.73
N ALA A 421 -6.20 -2.29 -13.55
CA ALA A 421 -5.95 -1.18 -12.63
C ALA A 421 -5.80 -1.71 -11.19
N GLY A 422 -4.94 -1.08 -10.39
CA GLY A 422 -4.59 -1.54 -9.05
C GLY A 422 -3.64 -2.75 -8.99
N TYR A 423 -3.38 -3.45 -10.10
CA TYR A 423 -2.50 -4.62 -10.12
C TYR A 423 -1.01 -4.24 -10.18
N GLY A 424 -0.17 -4.97 -9.44
CA GLY A 424 1.25 -4.69 -9.27
C GLY A 424 2.05 -4.49 -10.56
N LEU A 425 1.94 -5.38 -11.56
CA LEU A 425 2.69 -5.21 -12.80
C LEU A 425 2.20 -4.03 -13.65
N ALA A 426 0.90 -3.70 -13.59
CA ALA A 426 0.37 -2.52 -14.26
C ALA A 426 0.91 -1.24 -13.61
N SER A 427 0.86 -1.17 -12.28
CA SER A 427 1.43 -0.06 -11.49
C SER A 427 2.95 0.06 -11.68
N PHE A 428 3.67 -1.06 -11.82
CA PHE A 428 5.10 -1.06 -12.13
C PHE A 428 5.38 -0.51 -13.52
N ALA A 429 4.69 -1.01 -14.55
CA ALA A 429 4.82 -0.49 -15.91
C ALA A 429 4.52 1.02 -15.97
N HIS A 430 3.45 1.45 -15.30
CA HIS A 430 3.09 2.87 -15.25
C HIS A 430 4.17 3.70 -14.54
N THR A 431 4.73 3.19 -13.43
CA THR A 431 5.79 3.89 -12.68
C THR A 431 7.08 3.98 -13.48
N LEU A 432 7.46 2.94 -14.24
CA LEU A 432 8.60 2.98 -15.15
C LEU A 432 8.42 4.03 -16.26
N GLU A 433 7.21 4.16 -16.80
CA GLU A 433 6.93 5.12 -17.89
C GLU A 433 6.80 6.57 -17.39
N ASN A 434 6.15 6.79 -16.24
CA ASN A 434 5.73 8.13 -15.81
C ASN A 434 6.50 8.67 -14.61
N SER A 435 7.10 7.82 -13.79
CA SER A 435 7.78 8.24 -12.54
C SER A 435 8.97 7.34 -12.18
N PRO A 436 9.91 7.07 -13.12
CA PRO A 436 11.01 6.11 -12.90
C PRO A 436 11.95 6.52 -11.75
N ARG A 437 11.96 7.79 -11.38
CA ARG A 437 12.73 8.32 -10.24
C ARG A 437 12.35 7.66 -8.92
N THR A 438 11.09 7.23 -8.76
CA THR A 438 10.59 6.52 -7.57
C THR A 438 11.31 5.21 -7.34
N LEU A 439 11.87 4.62 -8.40
CA LEU A 439 12.54 3.32 -8.36
C LEU A 439 14.05 3.44 -8.15
N VAL A 440 14.60 4.66 -8.14
CA VAL A 440 16.04 4.87 -7.96
C VAL A 440 16.45 4.41 -6.57
N GLY A 441 17.38 3.45 -6.53
CA GLY A 441 17.88 2.86 -5.28
C GLY A 441 17.11 1.62 -4.81
N MET A 442 15.97 1.32 -5.44
CA MET A 442 15.19 0.11 -5.17
C MET A 442 15.69 -1.03 -6.04
N ASP A 443 15.71 -2.24 -5.48
CA ASP A 443 16.19 -3.46 -6.14
C ASP A 443 15.25 -4.66 -5.97
N ALA A 444 14.17 -4.52 -5.19
CA ALA A 444 13.14 -5.53 -5.00
C ALA A 444 11.74 -4.91 -4.94
N CYS A 445 10.72 -5.73 -5.17
CA CYS A 445 9.31 -5.39 -4.96
C CYS A 445 8.46 -6.59 -4.56
N GLY A 446 7.27 -6.32 -4.03
CA GLY A 446 6.31 -7.30 -3.55
C GLY A 446 5.03 -6.61 -3.08
N THR A 447 4.07 -7.39 -2.59
CA THR A 447 2.93 -6.83 -1.84
C THR A 447 3.43 -6.25 -0.50
N ILE A 448 2.53 -5.61 0.25
CA ILE A 448 2.87 -5.13 1.60
C ILE A 448 3.20 -6.27 2.56
N HIS A 449 2.53 -7.41 2.45
CA HIS A 449 2.78 -8.57 3.28
C HIS A 449 4.04 -9.34 2.87
N ASP A 450 4.40 -9.36 1.58
CA ASP A 450 5.71 -9.86 1.13
C ASP A 450 6.85 -9.00 1.70
N PHE A 451 6.68 -7.68 1.71
CA PHE A 451 7.63 -6.74 2.29
C PHE A 451 7.80 -6.93 3.80
N VAL A 452 6.69 -7.07 4.54
CA VAL A 452 6.74 -7.35 5.99
C VAL A 452 7.40 -8.70 6.26
N ALA A 453 7.13 -9.73 5.46
CA ALA A 453 7.78 -11.02 5.61
C ALA A 453 9.29 -10.96 5.29
N PHE A 454 9.69 -10.16 4.31
CA PHE A 454 11.09 -9.90 3.98
C PHE A 454 11.85 -9.28 5.15
N ILE A 455 11.24 -8.26 5.80
CA ILE A 455 11.77 -7.64 7.03
C ILE A 455 11.85 -8.65 8.17
N LEU A 456 10.76 -9.38 8.41
CA LEU A 456 10.65 -10.35 9.51
C LEU A 456 11.70 -11.45 9.41
N CYS A 457 11.98 -11.94 8.20
CA CYS A 457 13.00 -12.94 7.95
C CYS A 457 14.43 -12.39 8.00
N GLY A 458 14.62 -11.07 8.05
CA GLY A 458 15.93 -10.44 7.96
C GLY A 458 16.61 -10.65 6.60
N HIS A 459 15.83 -10.81 5.53
CA HIS A 459 16.37 -10.95 4.18
C HIS A 459 17.07 -9.65 3.74
N THR A 460 18.07 -9.79 2.87
CA THR A 460 18.91 -8.66 2.43
C THR A 460 19.19 -8.65 0.93
N LEU A 461 18.78 -9.69 0.21
CA LEU A 461 18.97 -9.85 -1.23
C LEU A 461 17.62 -9.87 -1.97
N PRO A 462 17.50 -9.26 -3.16
CA PRO A 462 16.27 -9.32 -3.96
C PRO A 462 15.81 -10.74 -4.28
N SER A 463 16.75 -11.68 -4.44
CA SER A 463 16.46 -13.09 -4.71
C SER A 463 15.76 -13.82 -3.57
N GLU A 464 15.76 -13.24 -2.35
CA GLU A 464 15.06 -13.76 -1.18
C GLU A 464 13.60 -13.29 -1.11
N THR A 465 13.23 -12.30 -1.94
CA THR A 465 11.83 -11.87 -2.04
C THR A 465 11.00 -12.99 -2.67
N SER A 466 9.91 -13.32 -2.00
CA SER A 466 9.00 -14.40 -2.39
C SER A 466 7.56 -13.87 -2.42
N MET A 467 6.74 -14.44 -3.29
CA MET A 467 5.31 -14.14 -3.40
C MET A 467 4.58 -15.45 -3.71
N ASP A 468 3.37 -15.64 -3.21
CA ASP A 468 2.60 -16.84 -3.52
C ASP A 468 1.87 -16.73 -4.88
N THR A 469 1.32 -17.86 -5.35
CA THR A 469 0.58 -17.92 -6.62
C THR A 469 -0.71 -17.11 -6.62
N THR A 470 -1.36 -16.91 -5.47
CA THR A 470 -2.61 -16.14 -5.37
C THR A 470 -2.36 -14.65 -5.57
N ASP A 471 -1.34 -14.08 -4.92
CA ASP A 471 -0.95 -12.69 -5.15
C ASP A 471 -0.31 -12.48 -6.51
N ALA A 472 0.55 -13.40 -6.97
CA ALA A 472 1.19 -13.31 -8.28
C ALA A 472 0.15 -13.33 -9.42
N HIS A 473 -0.91 -14.14 -9.30
CA HIS A 473 -2.03 -14.09 -10.25
C HIS A 473 -2.64 -12.69 -10.31
N SER A 474 -2.86 -12.12 -9.12
CA SER A 474 -3.49 -10.82 -8.87
C SER A 474 -2.62 -9.59 -9.20
N TRP A 475 -1.37 -9.81 -9.64
CA TRP A 475 -0.46 -8.79 -10.17
C TRP A 475 -0.53 -8.65 -11.69
N GLY A 476 -1.15 -9.63 -12.37
CA GLY A 476 -1.11 -9.78 -13.82
C GLY A 476 0.24 -10.31 -14.30
N GLY A 477 0.26 -11.08 -15.37
CA GLY A 477 1.50 -11.61 -15.96
C GLY A 477 2.03 -12.91 -15.34
N LEU A 478 1.29 -13.59 -14.46
CA LEU A 478 1.61 -14.94 -14.02
C LEU A 478 1.26 -15.94 -15.13
N ASN A 479 2.18 -16.83 -15.48
CA ASN A 479 1.86 -17.98 -16.31
C ASN A 479 1.31 -19.10 -15.41
N LEU A 480 0.04 -19.47 -15.60
CA LEU A 480 -0.65 -20.46 -14.75
C LEU A 480 -0.12 -21.88 -14.89
N GLU A 481 0.47 -22.22 -16.04
CA GLU A 481 1.02 -23.56 -16.31
C GLU A 481 2.39 -23.72 -15.67
N THR A 482 3.27 -22.71 -15.81
CA THR A 482 4.62 -22.77 -15.24
C THR A 482 4.70 -22.25 -13.80
N GLN A 483 3.66 -21.57 -13.32
CA GLN A 483 3.61 -20.86 -12.03
C GLN A 483 4.78 -19.86 -11.84
N THR A 484 5.16 -19.18 -12.92
CA THR A 484 6.22 -18.15 -12.92
C THR A 484 5.80 -16.90 -13.69
N TRP A 485 6.50 -15.79 -13.50
CA TRP A 485 6.30 -14.59 -14.31
C TRP A 485 6.50 -14.87 -15.80
N ASP A 486 5.55 -14.42 -16.63
CA ASP A 486 5.58 -14.66 -18.07
C ASP A 486 6.61 -13.74 -18.76
N PRO A 487 7.67 -14.29 -19.39
CA PRO A 487 8.70 -13.48 -20.02
C PRO A 487 8.19 -12.58 -21.15
N ARG A 488 7.05 -12.92 -21.79
CA ARG A 488 6.42 -12.08 -22.82
C ARG A 488 5.91 -10.78 -22.19
N VAL A 489 5.24 -10.90 -21.04
CA VAL A 489 4.69 -9.75 -20.30
C VAL A 489 5.82 -8.87 -19.80
N LEU A 490 6.85 -9.45 -19.19
CA LEU A 490 7.99 -8.68 -18.67
C LEU A 490 8.71 -7.90 -19.78
N ARG A 491 8.98 -8.54 -20.93
CA ARG A 491 9.59 -7.86 -22.09
C ARG A 491 8.69 -6.77 -22.67
N ALA A 492 7.40 -7.05 -22.82
CA ALA A 492 6.44 -6.10 -23.39
C ALA A 492 6.28 -4.84 -22.53
N LEU A 493 6.29 -5.00 -21.21
CA LEU A 493 6.14 -3.92 -20.23
C LEU A 493 7.47 -3.34 -19.72
N ARG A 494 8.61 -3.87 -20.20
CA ARG A 494 9.97 -3.48 -19.80
C ARG A 494 10.23 -3.60 -18.29
N ILE A 495 9.59 -4.58 -17.65
CA ILE A 495 9.74 -4.83 -16.22
C ILE A 495 11.01 -5.65 -15.98
N PRO A 496 11.94 -5.19 -15.11
CA PRO A 496 13.17 -5.91 -14.81
C PRO A 496 12.85 -7.15 -13.95
N SER A 497 13.06 -8.33 -14.51
CA SER A 497 12.80 -9.60 -13.81
C SER A 497 13.62 -9.78 -12.53
N SER A 498 14.77 -9.11 -12.42
CA SER A 498 15.65 -9.17 -11.26
C SER A 498 15.08 -8.50 -10.01
N MET A 499 14.08 -7.64 -10.15
CA MET A 499 13.39 -6.99 -9.02
C MET A 499 12.13 -7.75 -8.57
N LEU A 500 11.62 -8.65 -9.41
CA LEU A 500 10.38 -9.35 -9.13
C LEU A 500 10.59 -10.46 -8.09
N PRO A 501 9.58 -10.73 -7.25
CA PRO A 501 9.64 -11.80 -6.28
C PRO A 501 9.66 -13.17 -6.95
N VAL A 502 10.33 -14.13 -6.32
CA VAL A 502 10.26 -15.54 -6.73
C VAL A 502 8.88 -16.08 -6.36
N VAL A 503 8.11 -16.52 -7.35
CA VAL A 503 6.79 -17.13 -7.12
C VAL A 503 6.97 -18.50 -6.46
N LYS A 504 6.29 -18.72 -5.33
CA LYS A 504 6.32 -19.96 -4.56
C LYS A 504 4.90 -20.50 -4.35
N LYS A 505 4.79 -21.81 -4.10
CA LYS A 505 3.50 -22.41 -3.72
C LYS A 505 3.10 -21.95 -2.31
N PRO A 506 1.81 -21.69 -2.06
CA PRO A 506 1.29 -21.49 -0.71
C PRO A 506 1.77 -22.55 0.28
N GLY A 507 2.05 -22.15 1.53
CA GLY A 507 2.61 -23.05 2.55
C GLY A 507 4.10 -23.35 2.42
N THR A 508 4.82 -22.71 1.49
CA THR A 508 6.29 -22.80 1.43
C THR A 508 6.93 -21.96 2.53
N CYS A 509 7.84 -22.54 3.32
CA CYS A 509 8.69 -21.77 4.25
C CYS A 509 9.68 -20.91 3.46
N ILE A 510 9.72 -19.60 3.74
CA ILE A 510 10.57 -18.64 3.02
C ILE A 510 11.75 -18.14 3.84
N GLY A 511 11.76 -18.40 5.14
CA GLY A 511 12.80 -17.95 6.05
C GLY A 511 12.41 -18.24 7.50
N HIS A 512 13.20 -17.70 8.43
CA HIS A 512 12.91 -17.78 9.85
C HIS A 512 12.97 -16.39 10.46
N ILE A 513 12.22 -16.18 11.55
CA ILE A 513 12.18 -14.89 12.25
C ILE A 513 13.60 -14.48 12.67
N SER A 514 13.99 -13.29 12.22
CA SER A 514 15.24 -12.62 12.58
C SER A 514 15.16 -12.04 14.00
N ALA A 515 16.32 -11.78 14.61
CA ALA A 515 16.39 -11.13 15.92
C ALA A 515 16.23 -9.60 15.78
N GLY A 516 15.76 -8.93 16.84
CA GLY A 516 15.62 -7.47 16.88
C GLY A 516 14.16 -6.98 16.96
N TYR A 517 13.95 -5.67 16.78
CA TYR A 517 12.62 -5.06 16.76
C TYR A 517 11.83 -5.43 15.50
N ALA A 518 12.52 -5.71 14.38
CA ALA A 518 11.94 -6.24 13.14
C ALA A 518 11.43 -7.68 13.28
N GLY A 519 11.83 -8.39 14.34
CA GLY A 519 11.20 -9.64 14.77
C GLY A 519 9.79 -9.43 15.36
N PHE A 520 9.37 -8.17 15.54
CA PHE A 520 8.10 -7.74 16.13
C PHE A 520 7.76 -8.40 17.49
N GLY A 521 8.80 -8.79 18.25
CA GLY A 521 8.65 -9.47 19.54
C GLY A 521 8.15 -10.91 19.46
N LEU A 522 8.21 -11.54 18.29
CA LEU A 522 7.97 -12.98 18.12
C LEU A 522 9.25 -13.79 18.39
N PRO A 523 9.15 -15.10 18.69
CA PRO A 523 10.32 -15.93 18.97
C PRO A 523 11.22 -16.07 17.76
N VAL A 524 12.52 -15.84 17.94
CA VAL A 524 13.51 -16.01 16.86
C VAL A 524 13.56 -17.45 16.36
N SER A 525 14.02 -17.64 15.12
CA SER A 525 14.18 -18.96 14.48
C SER A 525 12.88 -19.74 14.22
N GLN A 526 11.70 -19.13 14.40
CA GLN A 526 10.44 -19.75 13.99
C GLN A 526 10.23 -19.59 12.48
N PRO A 527 9.67 -20.60 11.79
CA PRO A 527 9.46 -20.56 10.35
C PRO A 527 8.42 -19.50 9.97
N VAL A 528 8.75 -18.73 8.93
CA VAL A 528 7.85 -17.78 8.26
C VAL A 528 7.46 -18.38 6.92
N TYR A 529 6.17 -18.47 6.67
CA TYR A 529 5.63 -19.04 5.44
C TYR A 529 5.34 -17.95 4.42
N VAL A 530 5.38 -18.32 3.13
CA VAL A 530 5.11 -17.37 2.04
C VAL A 530 3.77 -16.68 2.29
N PRO A 531 3.75 -15.34 2.31
CA PRO A 531 2.52 -14.58 2.47
C PRO A 531 1.52 -14.84 1.35
N MET A 532 0.22 -14.62 1.61
CA MET A 532 -0.85 -14.85 0.64
C MET A 532 -1.91 -13.74 0.68
N GLY A 533 -2.79 -13.70 -0.32
CA GLY A 533 -3.91 -12.78 -0.33
C GLY A 533 -4.89 -12.99 0.84
N ASP A 534 -5.47 -11.91 1.36
CA ASP A 534 -6.52 -11.91 2.39
C ASP A 534 -7.77 -12.73 2.00
N HIS A 535 -8.18 -12.63 0.74
CA HIS A 535 -9.36 -13.31 0.21
C HIS A 535 -9.22 -14.84 0.22
N PRO A 536 -8.19 -15.46 -0.39
CA PRO A 536 -8.01 -16.92 -0.30
C PRO A 536 -7.81 -17.39 1.15
N CYS A 537 -7.17 -16.60 2.02
CA CYS A 537 -7.05 -16.94 3.44
C CYS A 537 -8.41 -16.93 4.16
N SER A 538 -9.30 -15.99 3.84
CA SER A 538 -10.66 -15.96 4.38
C SER A 538 -11.46 -17.21 3.98
N VAL A 539 -11.32 -17.66 2.73
CA VAL A 539 -11.93 -18.92 2.25
C VAL A 539 -11.35 -20.13 2.98
N LEU A 540 -10.03 -20.17 3.19
CA LEU A 540 -9.38 -21.24 3.96
C LEU A 540 -9.87 -21.31 5.41
N ALA A 541 -10.01 -20.14 6.07
CA ALA A 541 -10.56 -20.07 7.42
C ALA A 541 -11.98 -20.67 7.46
N ALA A 542 -12.83 -20.32 6.50
CA ALA A 542 -14.18 -20.85 6.39
C ALA A 542 -14.21 -22.38 6.15
N LEU A 543 -13.30 -22.90 5.33
CA LEU A 543 -13.14 -24.35 5.09
C LEU A 543 -12.71 -25.10 6.35
N SER A 544 -11.74 -24.56 7.10
CA SER A 544 -11.18 -25.22 8.29
C SER A 544 -12.24 -25.46 9.38
N GLN A 545 -13.19 -24.54 9.55
CA GLN A 545 -14.26 -24.66 10.54
C GLN A 545 -15.29 -25.75 10.19
N ARG A 546 -15.34 -26.21 8.94
CA ARG A 546 -16.23 -27.30 8.49
C ARG A 546 -15.60 -28.69 8.55
N GLN A 547 -14.27 -28.79 8.56
CA GLN A 547 -13.58 -30.09 8.52
C GLN A 547 -13.80 -30.96 9.77
N SER A 548 -14.52 -30.45 10.79
CA SER A 548 -15.09 -31.23 11.89
C SER A 548 -16.17 -32.25 11.48
N SER A 549 -16.50 -32.37 10.17
CA SER A 549 -17.40 -33.39 9.61
C SER A 549 -16.65 -34.30 8.62
N PRO A 550 -16.51 -35.62 8.88
CA PRO A 550 -15.49 -36.48 8.24
C PRO A 550 -15.65 -36.83 6.75
N ASN A 551 -16.59 -36.25 6.00
CA ASN A 551 -16.91 -36.69 4.62
C ASN A 551 -17.23 -35.53 3.65
N SER A 552 -16.83 -34.30 3.94
CA SER A 552 -17.16 -33.15 3.07
C SER A 552 -16.12 -33.02 1.95
N ASP A 553 -16.49 -33.46 0.75
CA ASP A 553 -15.80 -33.09 -0.49
C ASP A 553 -15.53 -31.58 -0.54
N SER A 554 -14.35 -31.24 -1.06
CA SER A 554 -13.64 -29.95 -0.98
C SER A 554 -14.32 -28.73 -1.63
N ASN A 555 -15.60 -28.81 -1.97
CA ASN A 555 -16.31 -27.78 -2.71
C ASN A 555 -17.20 -26.97 -1.75
N LEU A 556 -17.02 -25.65 -1.74
CA LEU A 556 -17.67 -24.71 -0.84
C LEU A 556 -17.92 -23.41 -1.60
N THR A 557 -19.05 -22.76 -1.34
CA THR A 557 -19.27 -21.36 -1.70
C THR A 557 -19.20 -20.48 -0.45
N LEU A 558 -18.33 -19.47 -0.44
CA LEU A 558 -18.31 -18.41 0.56
C LEU A 558 -19.00 -17.16 -0.01
N VAL A 559 -20.02 -16.65 0.66
CA VAL A 559 -20.69 -15.39 0.31
C VAL A 559 -20.45 -14.38 1.42
N ASN A 560 -19.83 -13.26 1.11
CA ASN A 560 -19.64 -12.14 2.02
C ASN A 560 -20.47 -10.94 1.54
N ILE A 561 -21.44 -10.48 2.34
CA ILE A 561 -22.16 -9.22 2.09
C ILE A 561 -21.89 -8.27 3.25
N GLY A 562 -20.93 -7.38 3.05
CA GLY A 562 -20.58 -6.27 3.93
C GLY A 562 -21.06 -4.96 3.34
N THR A 563 -20.18 -3.95 3.26
CA THR A 563 -20.46 -2.70 2.52
C THR A 563 -20.71 -2.98 1.03
N SER A 564 -19.82 -3.77 0.41
CA SER A 564 -20.00 -4.37 -0.92
C SER A 564 -20.31 -5.86 -0.78
N ALA A 565 -20.37 -6.60 -1.89
CA ALA A 565 -20.67 -8.02 -1.84
C ALA A 565 -19.70 -8.85 -2.69
N GLN A 566 -19.35 -10.05 -2.22
CA GLN A 566 -18.45 -10.96 -2.91
C GLN A 566 -18.90 -12.40 -2.70
N MET A 567 -18.76 -13.22 -3.73
CA MET A 567 -18.92 -14.66 -3.68
C MET A 567 -17.64 -15.34 -4.18
N ALA A 568 -17.19 -16.36 -3.47
CA ALA A 568 -16.07 -17.21 -3.85
C ALA A 568 -16.50 -18.68 -3.86
N MET A 569 -16.32 -19.34 -4.99
CA MET A 569 -16.59 -20.75 -5.19
C MET A 569 -15.27 -21.52 -5.25
N VAL A 570 -15.11 -22.55 -4.42
CA VAL A 570 -13.99 -23.49 -4.55
C VAL A 570 -14.32 -24.44 -5.70
N LEU A 571 -13.49 -24.39 -6.74
CA LEU A 571 -13.66 -25.12 -8.01
C LEU A 571 -12.55 -26.15 -8.19
N THR A 572 -12.86 -27.24 -8.88
CA THR A 572 -11.86 -28.21 -9.36
C THR A 572 -11.34 -27.82 -10.74
N GLY A 573 -10.21 -28.38 -11.19
CA GLY A 573 -9.74 -28.17 -12.56
C GLY A 573 -10.76 -28.65 -13.61
N ALA A 574 -11.55 -29.68 -13.29
CA ALA A 574 -12.64 -30.14 -14.15
C ALA A 574 -13.79 -29.12 -14.27
N ASP A 575 -14.04 -28.33 -13.23
CA ASP A 575 -15.04 -27.25 -13.28
C ASP A 575 -14.52 -26.06 -14.09
N VAL A 576 -13.25 -25.69 -13.89
CA VAL A 576 -12.61 -24.62 -14.67
C VAL A 576 -12.53 -24.97 -16.15
N ALA A 577 -12.26 -26.24 -16.50
CA ALA A 577 -12.21 -26.69 -17.89
C ALA A 577 -13.56 -26.63 -18.63
N LYS A 578 -14.69 -26.49 -17.92
CA LYS A 578 -16.01 -26.28 -18.53
C LYS A 578 -16.20 -24.83 -18.97
N LEU A 579 -15.45 -23.89 -18.39
CA LEU A 579 -15.58 -22.47 -18.70
C LEU A 579 -15.04 -22.20 -20.12
N PRO A 580 -15.68 -21.31 -20.89
CA PRO A 580 -15.20 -20.95 -22.21
C PRO A 580 -13.84 -20.23 -22.10
N ASP A 581 -12.96 -20.47 -23.08
CA ASP A 581 -11.66 -19.77 -23.21
C ASP A 581 -11.81 -18.25 -23.42
N ASN A 582 -13.02 -17.76 -23.69
CA ASN A 582 -13.31 -16.35 -23.90
C ASN A 582 -13.20 -15.58 -22.57
N GLN A 583 -12.04 -14.95 -22.39
CA GLN A 583 -11.62 -14.17 -21.23
C GLN A 583 -12.39 -12.85 -20.98
N ASP A 584 -13.64 -12.73 -21.45
CA ASP A 584 -14.45 -11.53 -21.29
C ASP A 584 -15.51 -11.69 -20.19
N HIS A 585 -15.17 -12.48 -19.16
CA HIS A 585 -15.93 -12.53 -17.92
C HIS A 585 -15.43 -11.43 -16.96
N SER A 586 -15.64 -10.17 -17.32
CA SER A 586 -15.25 -9.03 -16.48
C SER A 586 -15.89 -9.04 -15.09
N SER A 587 -16.95 -9.82 -14.89
CA SER A 587 -17.67 -9.99 -13.63
C SER A 587 -17.31 -11.24 -12.83
N PHE A 588 -16.55 -12.19 -13.40
CA PHE A 588 -16.18 -13.46 -12.75
C PHE A 588 -14.74 -13.85 -13.02
N GLU A 589 -13.93 -13.89 -11.97
CA GLU A 589 -12.50 -14.19 -12.08
C GLU A 589 -12.20 -15.59 -11.53
N VAL A 590 -11.44 -16.38 -12.28
CA VAL A 590 -10.91 -17.66 -11.79
C VAL A 590 -9.45 -17.47 -11.39
N ARG A 591 -9.14 -17.78 -10.13
CA ARG A 591 -7.80 -17.63 -9.54
C ARG A 591 -7.28 -18.99 -9.10
N PRO A 592 -5.95 -19.22 -9.13
CA PRO A 592 -5.35 -20.33 -8.39
C PRO A 592 -5.78 -20.30 -6.92
N PHE A 593 -6.00 -21.47 -6.33
CA PHE A 593 -6.22 -21.59 -4.89
C PHE A 593 -5.06 -22.32 -4.20
N LEU A 594 -5.12 -22.36 -2.87
CA LEU A 594 -4.01 -22.81 -2.02
C LEU A 594 -3.66 -24.30 -2.15
N PHE A 595 -4.56 -25.10 -2.75
CA PHE A 595 -4.41 -26.54 -2.95
C PHE A 595 -4.20 -26.88 -4.43
N GLU A 596 -3.51 -27.99 -4.70
CA GLU A 596 -3.35 -28.49 -6.07
C GLU A 596 -4.71 -28.86 -6.69
N ASP A 597 -4.86 -28.56 -7.99
CA ASP A 597 -6.10 -28.76 -8.74
C ASP A 597 -7.34 -28.11 -8.08
N ARG A 598 -7.14 -26.98 -7.39
CA ARG A 598 -8.21 -26.15 -6.84
C ARG A 598 -8.06 -24.70 -7.27
N PHE A 599 -9.19 -24.07 -7.50
CA PHE A 599 -9.31 -22.69 -7.96
C PHE A 599 -10.39 -21.97 -7.17
N LEU A 600 -10.31 -20.64 -7.13
CA LEU A 600 -11.38 -19.78 -6.64
C LEU A 600 -12.05 -19.08 -7.81
N GLY A 601 -13.32 -19.38 -8.05
CA GLY A 601 -14.18 -18.57 -8.89
C GLY A 601 -14.80 -17.44 -8.09
N VAL A 602 -14.52 -16.20 -8.44
CA VAL A 602 -14.86 -15.02 -7.64
C VAL A 602 -15.78 -14.08 -8.42
N ALA A 603 -16.98 -13.86 -7.89
CA ALA A 603 -17.87 -12.77 -8.28
C ALA A 603 -17.77 -11.64 -7.26
N ALA A 604 -17.57 -10.40 -7.70
CA ALA A 604 -17.43 -9.25 -6.81
C ALA A 604 -18.30 -8.08 -7.27
N SER A 605 -19.32 -7.75 -6.49
CA SER A 605 -20.24 -6.64 -6.73
C SER A 605 -19.85 -5.41 -5.91
N LEU A 606 -19.97 -4.23 -6.52
CA LEU A 606 -19.87 -2.95 -5.81
C LEU A 606 -21.10 -2.68 -4.93
N SER A 607 -22.19 -3.42 -5.14
CA SER A 607 -23.46 -3.29 -4.45
C SER A 607 -23.62 -4.35 -3.37
N GLY A 608 -23.77 -3.91 -2.13
CA GLY A 608 -24.00 -4.76 -0.96
C GLY A 608 -24.81 -4.01 0.08
N GLY A 609 -24.31 -3.97 1.31
CA GLY A 609 -24.90 -3.20 2.40
C GLY A 609 -24.96 -1.70 2.12
N ASN A 610 -24.06 -1.13 1.30
CA ASN A 610 -24.09 0.27 0.90
C ASN A 610 -25.40 0.66 0.18
N THR A 611 -25.92 -0.21 -0.70
CA THR A 611 -27.16 0.04 -1.42
C THR A 611 -28.38 -0.06 -0.49
N PHE A 612 -28.34 -0.96 0.49
CA PHE A 612 -29.38 -1.03 1.51
C PHE A 612 -29.31 0.16 2.48
N ALA A 613 -28.11 0.59 2.86
CA ALA A 613 -27.89 1.79 3.66
C ALA A 613 -28.37 3.05 2.94
N TRP A 614 -28.13 3.15 1.64
CA TRP A 614 -28.70 4.20 0.80
C TRP A 614 -30.23 4.21 0.90
N LEU A 615 -30.89 3.05 0.80
CA LEU A 615 -32.35 2.96 0.94
C LEU A 615 -32.82 3.47 2.31
N VAL A 616 -32.16 3.05 3.40
CA VAL A 616 -32.45 3.54 4.76
C VAL A 616 -32.36 5.06 4.84
N HIS A 617 -31.26 5.62 4.32
CA HIS A 617 -31.04 7.06 4.29
C HIS A 617 -32.11 7.80 3.47
N GLN A 618 -32.53 7.25 2.31
CA GLN A 618 -33.62 7.84 1.51
C GLN A 618 -34.94 7.90 2.28
N TRP A 619 -35.29 6.85 3.03
CA TRP A 619 -36.51 6.87 3.85
C TRP A 619 -36.45 7.91 4.97
N GLN A 620 -35.29 8.06 5.62
CA GLN A 620 -35.08 9.09 6.62
C GLN A 620 -35.21 10.50 6.02
N GLN A 621 -34.63 10.72 4.84
CA GLN A 621 -34.73 12.00 4.12
C GLN A 621 -36.18 12.32 3.75
N TRP A 622 -36.93 11.39 3.16
CA TRP A 622 -38.35 11.61 2.84
C TRP A 622 -39.20 11.88 4.08
N ALA A 623 -38.94 11.18 5.19
CA ALA A 623 -39.64 11.46 6.45
C ALA A 623 -39.36 12.88 6.97
N ALA A 624 -38.13 13.37 6.82
CA ALA A 624 -37.76 14.73 7.17
C ALA A 624 -38.41 15.77 6.24
N GLU A 625 -38.38 15.55 4.92
CA GLU A 625 -39.03 16.42 3.93
C GLU A 625 -40.54 16.56 4.16
N MET A 626 -41.20 15.47 4.59
CA MET A 626 -42.62 15.46 4.93
C MET A 626 -42.93 16.02 6.33
N GLY A 627 -41.93 16.41 7.12
CA GLY A 627 -42.10 16.91 8.48
C GLY A 627 -42.51 15.84 9.50
N LEU A 628 -42.27 14.57 9.20
CA LEU A 628 -42.56 13.43 10.08
C LEU A 628 -41.38 13.07 10.97
N ALA A 629 -40.17 13.53 10.63
CA ALA A 629 -38.99 13.40 11.47
C ALA A 629 -38.81 14.67 12.33
N PRO A 630 -38.79 14.56 13.67
CA PRO A 630 -38.49 15.69 14.53
C PRO A 630 -37.06 16.20 14.31
N ALA A 631 -36.86 17.51 14.41
CA ALA A 631 -35.53 18.13 14.41
C ALA A 631 -34.83 17.77 15.74
N TYR A 632 -34.10 16.67 15.73
CA TYR A 632 -33.38 16.17 16.89
C TYR A 632 -31.94 16.65 16.88
N ASN A 633 -31.51 17.32 17.97
CA ASN A 633 -30.09 17.53 18.30
C ASN A 633 -29.67 16.44 19.31
N ASP A 634 -29.84 15.18 18.95
CA ASP A 634 -29.53 14.10 19.87
C ASP A 634 -28.06 13.70 19.78
N GLY A 635 -27.53 13.14 20.87
CA GLY A 635 -26.19 12.55 20.88
C GLY A 635 -26.06 11.41 19.87
N GLU A 636 -24.83 11.15 19.45
CA GLU A 636 -24.44 10.16 18.43
C GLU A 636 -25.00 8.75 18.68
N GLU A 637 -25.13 8.36 19.95
CA GLU A 637 -25.67 7.05 20.36
C GLU A 637 -27.17 6.90 20.03
N LEU A 638 -27.98 7.92 20.32
CA LEU A 638 -29.41 7.94 20.01
C LEU A 638 -29.67 8.00 18.51
N ALA A 639 -28.82 8.70 17.75
CA ALA A 639 -28.87 8.70 16.30
C ALA A 639 -28.62 7.29 15.72
N THR A 640 -27.61 6.60 16.23
CA THR A 640 -27.27 5.23 15.83
C THR A 640 -28.41 4.25 16.16
N GLN A 641 -29.01 4.36 17.35
CA GLN A 641 -30.14 3.51 17.74
C GLN A 641 -31.35 3.70 16.81
N ARG A 642 -31.71 4.95 16.48
CA ARG A 642 -32.80 5.22 15.53
C ARG A 642 -32.52 4.70 14.14
N GLU A 643 -31.29 4.84 13.66
CA GLU A 643 -30.91 4.28 12.37
C GLU A 643 -31.13 2.76 12.37
N ALA A 644 -30.69 2.06 13.41
CA ALA A 644 -30.91 0.63 13.58
C ALA A 644 -32.40 0.24 13.62
N GLU A 645 -33.27 1.06 14.23
CA GLU A 645 -34.72 0.86 14.20
C GLU A 645 -35.30 0.98 12.78
N VAL A 646 -34.80 1.92 11.97
CA VAL A 646 -35.21 2.06 10.56
C VAL A 646 -34.80 0.83 9.75
N TYR A 647 -33.56 0.34 9.92
CA TYR A 647 -33.11 -0.92 9.31
C TYR A 647 -34.07 -2.07 9.67
N ALA A 648 -34.29 -2.29 10.97
CA ALA A 648 -35.16 -3.37 11.45
C ALA A 648 -36.59 -3.25 10.91
N ARG A 649 -37.12 -2.02 10.82
CA ARG A 649 -38.46 -1.78 10.29
C ARG A 649 -38.56 -2.09 8.80
N LEU A 650 -37.62 -1.64 7.97
CA LEU A 650 -37.62 -1.92 6.53
C LEU A 650 -37.46 -3.41 6.25
N ILE A 651 -36.54 -4.09 6.96
CA ILE A 651 -36.37 -5.54 6.87
C ILE A 651 -37.68 -6.26 7.23
N GLY A 652 -38.30 -5.91 8.37
CA GLY A 652 -39.55 -6.51 8.82
C GLY A 652 -40.72 -6.29 7.86
N LEU A 653 -40.80 -5.13 7.21
CA LEU A 653 -41.80 -4.86 6.16
C LEU A 653 -41.52 -5.66 4.89
N GLY A 654 -40.26 -5.77 4.48
CA GLY A 654 -39.88 -6.56 3.31
C GLY A 654 -40.13 -8.05 3.49
N LEU A 655 -39.97 -8.58 4.72
CA LEU A 655 -40.26 -9.98 5.02
C LEU A 655 -41.74 -10.35 4.79
N GLN A 656 -42.64 -9.36 4.80
CA GLN A 656 -44.06 -9.52 4.49
C GLN A 656 -44.37 -9.43 2.99
N ARG A 657 -43.37 -9.13 2.14
CA ARG A 657 -43.51 -8.82 0.70
C ARG A 657 -42.50 -9.57 -0.17
N GLN A 658 -42.06 -10.76 0.25
CA GLN A 658 -40.99 -11.50 -0.44
C GLN A 658 -41.41 -12.06 -1.83
N ASP A 659 -42.69 -12.02 -2.14
CA ASP A 659 -43.33 -12.42 -3.39
C ASP A 659 -43.58 -11.23 -4.34
N THR A 660 -43.11 -10.03 -3.98
CA THR A 660 -43.27 -8.83 -4.81
C THR A 660 -42.80 -9.02 -6.26
N GLU A 661 -43.56 -8.49 -7.21
CA GLU A 661 -43.23 -8.49 -8.64
C GLU A 661 -42.18 -7.42 -9.00
N LEU A 662 -41.90 -6.47 -8.10
CA LEU A 662 -40.90 -5.43 -8.33
C LEU A 662 -39.51 -6.02 -8.51
N THR A 663 -38.82 -5.66 -9.59
CA THR A 663 -37.42 -6.02 -9.77
C THR A 663 -36.55 -4.80 -9.50
N PHE A 664 -35.55 -4.93 -8.63
CA PHE A 664 -34.59 -3.88 -8.35
C PHE A 664 -33.21 -4.30 -8.89
N VAL A 665 -32.64 -3.53 -9.80
CA VAL A 665 -31.25 -3.68 -10.26
C VAL A 665 -30.37 -2.79 -9.39
N PRO A 666 -29.50 -3.35 -8.51
CA PRO A 666 -28.90 -2.60 -7.41
C PRO A 666 -27.63 -1.82 -7.79
N THR A 667 -27.32 -1.65 -9.07
CA THR A 667 -26.08 -1.08 -9.61
C THR A 667 -26.05 0.46 -9.55
N LEU A 668 -26.43 1.04 -8.41
CA LEU A 668 -26.50 2.50 -8.21
C LEU A 668 -25.13 3.19 -8.32
N ASN A 669 -24.05 2.46 -8.03
CA ASN A 669 -22.66 2.94 -8.10
C ASN A 669 -21.92 2.42 -9.35
N GLY A 670 -22.64 1.91 -10.35
CA GLY A 670 -22.04 1.09 -11.40
C GLY A 670 -21.65 -0.30 -10.90
N GLU A 671 -20.97 -1.06 -11.76
CA GLU A 671 -20.35 -2.34 -11.41
C GLU A 671 -18.91 -2.44 -11.92
N ARG A 672 -18.14 -3.39 -11.39
CA ARG A 672 -16.73 -3.57 -11.80
C ARG A 672 -16.58 -3.84 -13.30
N ALA A 673 -17.49 -4.66 -13.83
CA ALA A 673 -17.56 -5.02 -15.24
C ALA A 673 -18.09 -3.88 -16.12
N ASP A 674 -18.96 -3.04 -15.57
CA ASP A 674 -19.58 -1.92 -16.25
C ASP A 674 -19.74 -0.73 -15.28
N PRO A 675 -18.72 0.13 -15.17
CA PRO A 675 -18.77 1.29 -14.27
C PRO A 675 -19.86 2.30 -14.66
N SER A 676 -20.41 2.22 -15.88
CA SER A 676 -21.48 3.10 -16.35
C SER A 676 -22.88 2.56 -16.04
N ALA A 677 -22.98 1.35 -15.49
CA ALA A 677 -24.25 0.76 -15.10
C ALA A 677 -25.00 1.66 -14.10
N THR A 678 -26.33 1.69 -14.21
CA THR A 678 -27.18 2.47 -13.31
C THR A 678 -28.24 1.57 -12.72
N GLY A 679 -28.67 1.86 -11.48
CA GLY A 679 -29.73 1.08 -10.85
C GLY A 679 -31.10 1.42 -11.43
N SER A 680 -32.04 0.47 -11.34
CA SER A 680 -33.40 0.64 -11.83
C SER A 680 -34.40 -0.15 -11.01
N ILE A 681 -35.67 0.31 -11.02
CA ILE A 681 -36.79 -0.46 -10.47
C ILE A 681 -37.80 -0.70 -11.59
N MET A 682 -38.15 -1.96 -11.81
CA MET A 682 -38.97 -2.43 -12.91
C MET A 682 -40.26 -3.08 -12.38
N ASN A 683 -41.26 -3.25 -13.26
CA ASN A 683 -42.58 -3.83 -12.95
C ASN A 683 -43.40 -3.04 -11.94
N LEU A 684 -43.24 -1.72 -11.91
CA LEU A 684 -44.00 -0.83 -11.05
C LEU A 684 -45.50 -0.82 -11.42
N ARG A 685 -46.35 -0.99 -10.42
CA ARG A 685 -47.80 -0.86 -10.47
C ARG A 685 -48.27 -0.01 -9.29
N MET A 686 -49.50 0.49 -9.36
CA MET A 686 -50.07 1.32 -8.28
C MET A 686 -50.19 0.60 -6.93
N ASN A 687 -50.14 -0.74 -6.91
CA ASN A 687 -50.40 -1.56 -5.73
C ASN A 687 -49.18 -2.33 -5.19
N ASN A 688 -48.00 -2.22 -5.79
CA ASN A 688 -46.80 -2.97 -5.41
C ASN A 688 -45.59 -2.06 -5.10
N TRP A 689 -45.83 -0.84 -4.59
CA TRP A 689 -44.80 0.16 -4.28
C TRP A 689 -44.70 0.50 -2.78
N SER A 690 -44.98 -0.46 -1.90
CA SER A 690 -44.81 -0.21 -0.47
C SER A 690 -43.32 -0.20 -0.08
N MET A 691 -43.00 0.35 1.10
CA MET A 691 -41.67 0.21 1.71
C MET A 691 -41.19 -1.25 1.74
N GLY A 692 -42.11 -2.17 2.03
CA GLY A 692 -41.83 -3.60 2.04
C GLY A 692 -41.50 -4.15 0.65
N ASP A 693 -42.26 -3.74 -0.37
CA ASP A 693 -42.00 -4.16 -1.75
C ASP A 693 -40.60 -3.72 -2.22
N ILE A 694 -40.24 -2.46 -1.97
CA ILE A 694 -38.93 -1.93 -2.37
C ILE A 694 -37.79 -2.59 -1.58
N SER A 695 -37.96 -2.80 -0.27
CA SER A 695 -36.94 -3.45 0.56
C SER A 695 -36.71 -4.92 0.17
N ALA A 696 -37.80 -5.66 -0.11
CA ALA A 696 -37.74 -7.03 -0.60
C ALA A 696 -37.11 -7.10 -2.00
N ALA A 697 -37.55 -6.24 -2.93
CA ALA A 697 -37.03 -6.18 -4.29
C ALA A 697 -35.54 -5.83 -4.31
N LEU A 698 -35.09 -4.86 -3.49
CA LEU A 698 -33.68 -4.50 -3.36
C LEU A 698 -32.84 -5.66 -2.82
N SER A 699 -33.29 -6.30 -1.73
CA SER A 699 -32.57 -7.41 -1.11
C SER A 699 -32.46 -8.60 -2.06
N ARG A 700 -33.54 -8.92 -2.79
CA ARG A 700 -33.53 -9.90 -3.89
C ARG A 700 -32.55 -9.48 -4.98
N GLY A 701 -32.62 -8.23 -5.42
CA GLY A 701 -31.74 -7.65 -6.45
C GLY A 701 -30.26 -7.76 -6.11
N LEU A 702 -29.86 -7.52 -4.86
CA LEU A 702 -28.48 -7.67 -4.39
C LEU A 702 -27.99 -9.12 -4.53
N VAL A 703 -28.82 -10.09 -4.15
CA VAL A 703 -28.51 -11.51 -4.32
C VAL A 703 -28.49 -11.89 -5.80
N ASP A 704 -29.52 -11.51 -6.55
CA ASP A 704 -29.65 -11.83 -7.98
C ASP A 704 -28.47 -11.27 -8.79
N ASN A 705 -28.01 -10.05 -8.47
CA ASN A 705 -26.88 -9.42 -9.12
C ASN A 705 -25.58 -10.22 -8.92
N LEU A 706 -25.29 -10.70 -7.71
CA LEU A 706 -24.12 -11.57 -7.47
C LEU A 706 -24.20 -12.87 -8.26
N PHE A 707 -25.36 -13.51 -8.28
CA PHE A 707 -25.54 -14.80 -8.94
C PHE A 707 -25.54 -14.67 -10.47
N ALA A 708 -26.00 -13.53 -11.00
CA ALA A 708 -25.93 -13.23 -12.43
C ALA A 708 -24.48 -13.11 -12.95
N MET A 709 -23.51 -12.86 -12.07
CA MET A 709 -22.09 -12.86 -12.43
C MET A 709 -21.54 -14.27 -12.61
N ILE A 710 -22.19 -15.32 -12.08
CA ILE A 710 -21.70 -16.69 -12.16
C ILE A 710 -21.92 -17.24 -13.58
N PRO A 711 -20.88 -17.77 -14.26
CA PRO A 711 -21.00 -18.41 -15.55
C PRO A 711 -22.06 -19.52 -15.56
N THR A 712 -22.81 -19.64 -16.65
CA THR A 712 -23.93 -20.58 -16.77
C THR A 712 -23.51 -22.02 -16.52
N GLU A 713 -22.27 -22.38 -16.87
CA GLU A 713 -21.67 -23.69 -16.68
C GLU A 713 -21.44 -24.04 -15.20
N LEU A 714 -21.27 -23.04 -14.33
CA LEU A 714 -21.05 -23.20 -12.89
C LEU A 714 -22.33 -23.03 -12.06
N GLN A 715 -23.39 -22.44 -12.63
CA GLN A 715 -24.67 -22.27 -11.92
C GLN A 715 -25.25 -23.57 -11.32
N PRO A 716 -25.14 -24.75 -11.96
CA PRO A 716 -25.60 -26.00 -11.37
C PRO A 716 -24.88 -26.40 -10.09
N LEU A 717 -23.66 -25.91 -9.84
CA LEU A 717 -22.90 -26.22 -8.63
C LEU A 717 -23.45 -25.49 -7.40
N VAL A 718 -24.05 -24.31 -7.59
CA VAL A 718 -24.41 -23.44 -6.47
C VAL A 718 -25.46 -24.06 -5.53
N PRO A 719 -26.54 -24.69 -6.03
CA PRO A 719 -27.53 -25.33 -5.16
C PRO A 719 -27.00 -26.56 -4.42
N GLU A 720 -25.97 -27.21 -4.94
CA GLU A 720 -25.42 -28.46 -4.40
C GLU A 720 -24.31 -28.20 -3.37
N GLN A 721 -23.56 -27.12 -3.52
CA GLN A 721 -22.46 -26.80 -2.62
C GLN A 721 -22.95 -26.26 -1.27
N PRO A 722 -22.29 -26.65 -0.16
CA PRO A 722 -22.47 -25.95 1.10
C PRO A 722 -22.09 -24.48 0.94
N MET A 723 -22.83 -23.59 1.62
CA MET A 723 -22.61 -22.16 1.55
C MET A 723 -22.30 -21.60 2.93
N ILE A 724 -21.21 -20.86 3.07
CA ILE A 724 -20.92 -20.08 4.26
C ILE A 724 -21.24 -18.61 3.96
N GLY A 725 -22.10 -18.02 4.77
CA GLY A 725 -22.47 -16.61 4.70
C GLY A 725 -21.78 -15.77 5.76
N THR A 726 -21.07 -14.72 5.36
CA THR A 726 -20.40 -13.76 6.23
C THR A 726 -20.76 -12.32 5.86
N GLY A 727 -20.30 -11.37 6.68
CA GLY A 727 -20.48 -9.94 6.45
C GLY A 727 -21.66 -9.37 7.23
N ASN A 728 -21.46 -8.18 7.80
CA ASN A 728 -22.44 -7.57 8.71
C ASN A 728 -23.80 -7.34 8.05
N ALA A 729 -23.86 -6.99 6.77
CA ALA A 729 -25.12 -6.78 6.08
C ALA A 729 -25.88 -8.10 5.94
N LEU A 730 -25.22 -9.20 5.53
CA LEU A 730 -25.85 -10.51 5.46
C LEU A 730 -26.31 -11.02 6.83
N VAL A 731 -25.44 -10.98 7.83
CA VAL A 731 -25.71 -11.53 9.16
C VAL A 731 -26.87 -10.80 9.86
N ARG A 732 -27.02 -9.49 9.62
CA ARG A 732 -28.07 -8.67 10.26
C ARG A 732 -29.34 -8.48 9.43
N ASN A 733 -29.35 -8.91 8.18
CA ASN A 733 -30.48 -8.73 7.27
C ASN A 733 -31.10 -10.07 6.88
N GLU A 734 -32.19 -10.41 7.57
CA GLU A 734 -32.96 -11.64 7.32
C GLU A 734 -33.48 -11.75 5.87
N LEU A 735 -33.73 -10.64 5.16
CA LEU A 735 -34.14 -10.71 3.75
C LEU A 735 -33.03 -11.28 2.86
N LEU A 736 -31.79 -10.80 3.05
CA LEU A 736 -30.65 -11.32 2.29
C LEU A 736 -30.46 -12.82 2.54
N GLN A 737 -30.62 -13.25 3.80
CA GLN A 737 -30.56 -14.66 4.17
C GLN A 737 -31.66 -15.48 3.48
N GLN A 738 -32.91 -15.01 3.50
CA GLN A 738 -34.03 -15.67 2.84
C GLN A 738 -33.82 -15.80 1.33
N PHE A 739 -33.35 -14.74 0.65
CA PHE A 739 -33.12 -14.79 -0.79
C PHE A 739 -31.90 -15.66 -1.17
N LEU A 740 -30.87 -15.73 -0.33
CA LEU A 740 -29.78 -16.70 -0.51
C LEU A 740 -30.24 -18.14 -0.32
N ILE A 741 -31.05 -18.42 0.71
CA ILE A 741 -31.60 -19.77 0.96
C ILE A 741 -32.38 -20.28 -0.25
N ARG A 742 -33.10 -19.40 -0.97
CA ARG A 742 -33.84 -19.76 -2.20
C ARG A 742 -32.93 -20.19 -3.36
N ARG A 743 -31.63 -19.90 -3.30
CA ARG A 743 -30.64 -20.33 -4.29
C ARG A 743 -30.06 -21.72 -4.00
N LEU A 744 -30.33 -22.27 -2.82
CA LEU A 744 -29.82 -23.54 -2.35
C LEU A 744 -30.85 -24.65 -2.49
N ALA A 745 -30.41 -25.90 -2.68
CA ALA A 745 -31.31 -27.04 -2.75
C ALA A 745 -31.98 -27.33 -1.40
N GLN A 746 -31.27 -27.08 -0.30
CA GLN A 746 -31.72 -27.24 1.07
C GLN A 746 -31.31 -26.03 1.92
N PRO A 747 -32.22 -25.44 2.73
CA PRO A 747 -31.88 -24.31 3.59
C PRO A 747 -30.74 -24.59 4.59
N SER A 748 -30.57 -25.85 5.01
CA SER A 748 -29.50 -26.27 5.93
C SER A 748 -28.09 -26.20 5.33
N GLN A 749 -27.97 -25.98 4.02
CA GLN A 749 -26.67 -25.78 3.36
C GLN A 749 -26.07 -24.40 3.67
N LEU A 750 -26.87 -23.41 4.06
CA LEU A 750 -26.37 -22.10 4.48
C LEU A 750 -25.95 -22.11 5.95
N GLN A 751 -24.70 -21.78 6.20
CA GLN A 751 -24.16 -21.57 7.54
C GLN A 751 -23.71 -20.12 7.67
N LEU A 752 -24.39 -19.37 8.54
CA LEU A 752 -24.01 -17.99 8.83
C LEU A 752 -22.90 -17.97 9.89
N GLN A 753 -21.89 -17.15 9.64
CA GLN A 753 -20.79 -16.91 10.57
C GLN A 753 -20.60 -15.41 10.74
N THR A 754 -20.21 -14.99 11.94
CA THR A 754 -19.97 -13.58 12.26
C THR A 754 -18.74 -13.04 11.53
N ALA A 755 -17.72 -13.88 11.27
CA ALA A 755 -16.58 -13.55 10.41
C ALA A 755 -15.85 -14.82 9.94
N ALA A 756 -15.31 -14.78 8.72
CA ALA A 756 -14.25 -15.68 8.26
C ALA A 756 -12.93 -14.88 8.29
N ASP A 757 -12.11 -15.14 9.30
CA ASP A 757 -10.96 -14.31 9.62
C ASP A 757 -9.74 -14.70 8.78
N ALA A 758 -9.32 -13.83 7.87
CA ALA A 758 -8.18 -14.07 6.99
C ALA A 758 -6.91 -14.42 7.78
N ALA A 759 -6.70 -13.76 8.94
CA ALA A 759 -5.56 -14.04 9.81
C ALA A 759 -5.56 -15.50 10.32
N VAL A 760 -6.74 -16.10 10.59
CA VAL A 760 -6.84 -17.52 10.96
C VAL A 760 -6.44 -18.40 9.78
N GLY A 761 -6.93 -18.10 8.58
CA GLY A 761 -6.54 -18.84 7.37
C GLY A 761 -5.03 -18.80 7.14
N ALA A 762 -4.42 -17.63 7.27
CA ALA A 762 -2.97 -17.46 7.19
C ALA A 762 -2.23 -18.32 8.24
N ALA A 763 -2.68 -18.28 9.50
CA ALA A 763 -2.08 -19.06 10.60
C ALA A 763 -2.16 -20.58 10.36
N LEU A 764 -3.26 -21.08 9.77
CA LEU A 764 -3.50 -22.51 9.55
C LEU A 764 -2.83 -23.08 8.30
N THR A 765 -2.45 -22.22 7.34
CA THR A 765 -1.87 -22.64 6.07
C THR A 765 -0.68 -23.62 6.21
N PRO A 766 0.30 -23.37 7.11
CA PRO A 766 1.43 -24.28 7.32
C PRO A 766 1.00 -25.70 7.69
N SER A 767 -0.02 -25.81 8.54
CA SER A 767 -0.53 -27.08 9.08
C SER A 767 -1.39 -27.83 8.06
N LEU A 768 -2.13 -27.11 7.21
CA LEU A 768 -3.02 -27.69 6.21
C LEU A 768 -2.29 -28.08 4.90
N LEU A 769 -1.18 -27.43 4.58
CA LEU A 769 -0.43 -27.65 3.33
C LEU A 769 0.92 -28.37 3.51
N GLY A 770 1.50 -28.36 4.71
CA GLY A 770 2.88 -28.80 4.98
C GLY A 770 3.13 -30.32 4.99
N GLY A 771 2.19 -31.16 4.57
CA GLY A 771 2.39 -32.62 4.44
C GLY A 771 2.66 -33.39 5.73
N ARG A 772 2.66 -32.73 6.90
CA ARG A 772 2.47 -33.41 8.19
C ARG A 772 0.97 -33.46 8.44
N PRO A 773 0.35 -34.65 8.54
CA PRO A 773 -1.05 -34.72 8.92
C PRO A 773 -1.14 -34.10 10.31
N VAL A 774 -1.84 -32.97 10.41
CA VAL A 774 -2.54 -32.70 11.66
C VAL A 774 -3.49 -33.88 11.79
N MET A 775 -3.14 -34.80 12.69
CA MET A 775 -4.11 -35.72 13.27
C MET A 775 -5.13 -34.84 13.99
N LEU A 776 -6.13 -34.36 13.25
CA LEU A 776 -7.37 -33.86 13.80
C LEU A 776 -7.95 -35.07 14.52
N ASN A 777 -7.71 -35.18 15.83
CA ASN A 777 -8.24 -36.28 16.61
C ASN A 777 -9.77 -36.20 16.55
N VAL A 778 -10.33 -37.30 16.04
CA VAL A 778 -11.76 -37.63 15.94
C VAL A 778 -12.42 -37.64 17.32
#